data_AF-A0A2N5YTW0-F1
#
_entry.id   AF-A0A2N5YTW0-F1
#
_cell.length_a   1.000
_cell.length_b   1.000
_cell.length_c   1.000
_cell.angle_alpha   90.00
_cell.angle_beta   90.00
_cell.angle_gamma   90.00
#
_symmetry.space_group_name_H-M   'P 1'
#
loop_
_entity.id
_entity.type
_entity.pdbx_description
1 polymer ?
#
loop_
_entity_poly.entity_id
_entity_poly.type
_entity_poly.pdbx_seq_one_letter_code
_entity_poly.pdbx_strand_id
1 'polypeptide(L)'
;MKKILLIGLLLVFTFAKLFADDYYWVGDGGDWTDYTVHWATSSGGSTMHTSIPDINDNVYFDANSFSQDSQVVAIDTSRIECFIMSWSGVPQFTEIIGSTTDTLRIGSELYLEAANILAFNINGVIIFQPESAGQTLVFDAVDQELSANVFINIPTGTLNLLSDLLLPQKNLYLINGTLDLASNNLSFTHFNAQTDVVNPAVVTSAALKDIDTITCKGSLHFVDQLDVSQFSGVLLFNSQSVDTNYVNFANHTLTSELNFDSSKEYFALSDIITDQDIYLNFSGEFDSQNFDISCKIFDTSSPLMRTIELGTSTIEVTELYVSNTGITLNSSSASLVFNGSSDMYFSSNKTDIQFDAISLISTEILNCAGKLTCVDLSMDPGSKLFMEGGSEIVFTNLTAIGDCGQYIEIRALCDPVLEVDDVCVNATPIFNSGSVNTAQYIKVSNMECQGTVNATNSFDEGGNTGWTISESSVISTLYWIGNTGNWNDTGNWSASSGGPADVCIPSKGTHVVFDNNSFVIGDTVSLFEYGYCASMTWVNIPTGIVFEGDGNLFITDSIVFHNNLTADFNGNIFLENSNPLDTITITSNLTEINAAINIDGSPLWDFVDYAVINNTLEFVQGRLEFSGGSAKIDNFISSNSNSRTLNLTNTILELTGEGVVWDLSSANLTTGTANSELSITNPSAVIKEFNGAGLIYNDLICDASIIKITGDNTLNRLEIAAGNTLIFEEGINVQVDSLDAVASCDLPISFISSEFDNPAVLSKSGWDTLTISNFYLKNIEADTLGGKLFEANQTFSSGNVDGWTFNDTLGGQTFVWLGNTSDWHTLANWEVNSLPATCLPTIKDTVIIDPVIFSAATTHNMTIDRNAYCHSFIASGLTDFLNVELNQNLNVSEAFVLCDNVGITYSVIPDLE
;
A
#
# COMPACT_ATOMS: atom_id res chain seq x y z
N MET A 1 -60.71 38.26 77.44
CA MET A 1 -60.86 37.30 76.33
C MET A 1 -60.71 38.04 75.01
N LYS A 2 -59.91 37.49 74.09
CA LYS A 2 -59.94 37.57 72.61
C LYS A 2 -60.38 38.90 71.97
N LYS A 3 -59.42 39.63 71.37
CA LYS A 3 -59.13 39.68 69.92
C LYS A 3 -60.23 40.38 69.11
N ILE A 4 -59.92 41.58 68.60
CA ILE A 4 -60.27 42.11 67.27
C ILE A 4 -59.81 43.58 67.14
N LEU A 5 -59.25 43.90 65.96
CA LEU A 5 -59.01 45.20 65.32
C LEU A 5 -58.14 46.27 66.02
N LEU A 6 -56.95 46.53 65.48
CA LEU A 6 -56.44 47.90 65.34
C LEU A 6 -55.32 48.01 64.27
N ILE A 7 -55.44 49.07 63.45
CA ILE A 7 -54.44 49.74 62.60
C ILE A 7 -54.10 49.08 61.25
N GLY A 8 -54.84 49.50 60.22
CA GLY A 8 -54.35 49.59 58.85
C GLY A 8 -53.94 51.02 58.54
N LEU A 9 -52.69 51.22 58.13
CA LEU A 9 -52.19 52.28 57.25
C LEU A 9 -50.66 52.08 57.04
N LEU A 10 -50.24 51.38 55.98
CA LEU A 10 -48.96 51.66 55.29
C LEU A 10 -48.79 50.81 54.02
N LEU A 11 -48.42 51.48 52.93
CA LEU A 11 -47.73 50.99 51.73
C LEU A 11 -48.50 50.08 50.75
N VAL A 12 -49.26 50.73 49.86
CA VAL A 12 -49.43 50.24 48.48
C VAL A 12 -48.34 50.93 47.65
N PHE A 13 -47.21 50.25 47.43
CA PHE A 13 -46.32 50.57 46.31
C PHE A 13 -46.91 49.85 45.09
N THR A 14 -47.58 50.59 44.22
CA THR A 14 -47.81 50.16 42.84
C THR A 14 -46.48 50.18 42.11
N PHE A 15 -45.91 49.01 41.86
CA PHE A 15 -44.86 48.85 40.85
C PHE A 15 -45.50 49.11 39.48
N ALA A 16 -45.29 50.30 38.92
CA ALA A 16 -45.44 50.50 37.49
C ALA A 16 -44.28 49.76 36.82
N LYS A 17 -44.59 48.86 35.88
CA LYS A 17 -43.58 48.41 34.91
C LYS A 17 -43.20 49.63 34.09
N LEU A 18 -41.94 50.07 34.18
CA LEU A 18 -41.36 50.97 33.20
C LEU A 18 -41.30 50.20 31.88
N PHE A 19 -41.81 50.81 30.81
CA PHE A 19 -41.57 50.36 29.44
C PHE A 19 -40.33 51.11 28.94
N ALA A 20 -39.50 50.44 28.15
CA ALA A 20 -38.44 51.07 27.38
C ALA A 20 -39.03 52.17 26.49
N ASP A 21 -38.48 53.39 26.53
CA ASP A 21 -38.87 54.45 25.60
C ASP A 21 -38.03 54.36 24.32
N ASP A 22 -38.62 54.71 23.18
CA ASP A 22 -37.94 54.78 21.89
C ASP A 22 -37.43 56.22 21.64
N TYR A 23 -36.14 56.36 21.38
CA TYR A 23 -35.42 57.60 21.12
C TYR A 23 -34.97 57.62 19.65
N TYR A 24 -35.45 58.60 18.89
CA TYR A 24 -35.13 58.75 17.48
C TYR A 24 -34.21 59.96 17.28
N TRP A 25 -33.03 59.77 16.69
CA TRP A 25 -32.15 60.87 16.34
C TRP A 25 -32.77 61.74 15.25
N VAL A 26 -32.77 63.06 15.42
CA VAL A 26 -33.27 64.03 14.43
C VAL A 26 -32.39 65.28 14.39
N GLY A 27 -32.48 66.05 13.31
CA GLY A 27 -31.86 67.38 13.24
C GLY A 27 -30.40 67.39 12.78
N ASP A 28 -29.98 66.43 11.96
CA ASP A 28 -28.64 66.31 11.39
C ASP A 28 -27.55 66.05 12.47
N GLY A 29 -26.27 66.40 12.24
CA GLY A 29 -25.19 66.16 13.19
C GLY A 29 -25.25 67.02 14.46
N GLY A 30 -24.68 66.52 15.56
CA GLY A 30 -24.71 67.18 16.88
C GLY A 30 -24.15 66.32 18.01
N ASP A 31 -24.23 66.85 19.23
CA ASP A 31 -23.73 66.21 20.45
C ASP A 31 -24.78 65.24 21.03
N TRP A 32 -24.34 64.05 21.48
CA TRP A 32 -25.23 63.02 22.04
C TRP A 32 -26.04 63.54 23.23
N THR A 33 -25.46 64.42 24.05
CA THR A 33 -26.13 64.97 25.24
C THR A 33 -27.15 66.08 24.96
N ASP A 34 -27.27 66.56 23.72
CA ASP A 34 -28.24 67.58 23.30
C ASP A 34 -29.66 67.01 23.11
N TYR A 35 -30.18 66.36 24.14
CA TYR A 35 -31.49 65.69 24.12
C TYR A 35 -32.67 66.61 23.81
N THR A 36 -32.54 67.92 24.09
CA THR A 36 -33.59 68.91 23.75
C THR A 36 -33.68 69.23 22.26
N VAL A 37 -32.75 68.72 21.44
CA VAL A 37 -32.65 68.98 20.01
C VAL A 37 -32.67 67.69 19.19
N HIS A 38 -31.96 66.65 19.65
CA HIS A 38 -31.69 65.49 18.80
C HIS A 38 -32.50 64.24 19.14
N TRP A 39 -33.02 64.09 20.36
CA TRP A 39 -33.72 62.87 20.78
C TRP A 39 -35.25 63.03 20.75
N ALA A 40 -35.88 62.64 19.65
CA ALA A 40 -37.34 62.69 19.46
C ALA A 40 -38.05 61.42 19.95
N THR A 41 -39.32 61.58 20.34
CA THR A 41 -40.24 60.48 20.76
C THR A 41 -40.82 59.68 19.59
N SER A 42 -40.51 60.06 18.34
CA SER A 42 -40.92 59.35 17.12
C SER A 42 -39.99 59.72 15.95
N SER A 43 -39.79 58.81 14.99
CA SER A 43 -39.02 59.04 13.76
C SER A 43 -39.41 60.35 13.04
N GLY A 44 -38.43 61.22 12.79
CA GLY A 44 -38.63 62.55 12.18
C GLY A 44 -39.50 63.54 12.99
N GLY A 45 -39.81 63.21 14.25
CA GLY A 45 -40.70 63.96 15.11
C GLY A 45 -40.08 65.24 15.68
N SER A 46 -40.93 66.12 16.21
CA SER A 46 -40.52 67.38 16.85
C SER A 46 -40.76 67.42 18.36
N THR A 47 -41.28 66.33 18.94
CA THR A 47 -41.46 66.19 20.40
C THR A 47 -40.24 65.50 20.98
N MET A 48 -39.44 66.26 21.74
CA MET A 48 -38.16 65.82 22.28
C MET A 48 -38.30 65.20 23.67
N HIS A 49 -37.40 64.28 23.97
CA HIS A 49 -37.21 63.70 25.30
C HIS A 49 -36.66 64.74 26.29
N THR A 50 -36.71 64.43 27.59
CA THR A 50 -36.24 65.33 28.67
C THR A 50 -34.93 64.89 29.33
N SER A 51 -34.34 63.82 28.83
CA SER A 51 -33.08 63.23 29.26
C SER A 51 -32.41 62.57 28.05
N ILE A 52 -31.14 62.21 28.20
CA ILE A 52 -30.47 61.30 27.26
C ILE A 52 -30.99 59.86 27.45
N PRO A 53 -30.88 58.98 26.44
CA PRO A 53 -31.20 57.56 26.58
C PRO A 53 -30.39 56.90 27.71
N ASP A 54 -31.01 55.96 28.43
CA ASP A 54 -30.34 55.05 29.35
C ASP A 54 -30.34 53.58 28.86
N ILE A 55 -29.77 52.66 29.63
CA ILE A 55 -29.63 51.24 29.26
C ILE A 55 -30.96 50.51 28.97
N ASN A 56 -32.09 51.08 29.37
CA ASN A 56 -33.42 50.53 29.12
C ASN A 56 -34.12 51.14 27.90
N ASP A 57 -33.53 52.17 27.27
CA ASP A 57 -34.13 52.90 26.16
C ASP A 57 -33.59 52.43 24.80
N ASN A 58 -34.44 52.37 23.77
CA ASN A 58 -34.00 52.05 22.41
C ASN A 58 -33.61 53.32 21.67
N VAL A 59 -32.50 53.31 20.93
CA VAL A 59 -32.06 54.41 20.08
C VAL A 59 -32.08 54.01 18.61
N TYR A 60 -32.68 54.87 17.78
CA TYR A 60 -32.85 54.64 16.35
C TYR A 60 -32.28 55.81 15.55
N PHE A 61 -31.44 55.46 14.58
CA PHE A 61 -31.00 56.31 13.49
C PHE A 61 -31.61 55.73 12.22
N ASP A 62 -32.43 56.52 11.53
CA ASP A 62 -33.20 56.06 10.38
C ASP A 62 -33.19 57.07 9.22
N ALA A 63 -33.97 56.79 8.18
CA ALA A 63 -34.07 57.63 6.99
C ALA A 63 -34.52 59.09 7.26
N ASN A 64 -35.06 59.39 8.44
CA ASN A 64 -35.47 60.73 8.85
C ASN A 64 -34.48 61.40 9.82
N SER A 65 -33.38 60.74 10.19
CA SER A 65 -32.38 61.28 11.12
C SER A 65 -31.48 62.35 10.49
N PHE A 66 -31.17 62.21 9.20
CA PHE A 66 -30.23 63.06 8.48
C PHE A 66 -30.79 63.52 7.14
N SER A 67 -30.52 64.77 6.77
CA SER A 67 -31.00 65.41 5.54
C SER A 67 -29.92 65.51 4.45
N GLN A 68 -28.65 65.31 4.80
CA GLN A 68 -27.48 65.41 3.91
C GLN A 68 -26.35 64.47 4.38
N ASP A 69 -25.39 64.19 3.49
CA ASP A 69 -24.20 63.38 3.81
C ASP A 69 -23.23 64.11 4.78
N SER A 70 -22.28 63.33 5.32
CA SER A 70 -21.19 63.77 6.21
C SER A 70 -21.65 64.40 7.52
N GLN A 71 -22.79 63.94 8.06
CA GLN A 71 -23.22 64.34 9.40
C GLN A 71 -22.50 63.52 10.47
N VAL A 72 -22.21 64.17 11.60
CA VAL A 72 -21.44 63.58 12.70
C VAL A 72 -22.26 63.62 13.98
N VAL A 73 -22.42 62.46 14.62
CA VAL A 73 -22.96 62.30 15.96
C VAL A 73 -21.77 62.20 16.93
N ALA A 74 -21.58 63.22 17.76
CA ALA A 74 -20.44 63.28 18.68
C ALA A 74 -20.82 62.74 20.06
N ILE A 75 -20.05 61.78 20.57
CA ILE A 75 -20.13 61.35 21.96
C ILE A 75 -19.36 62.37 22.80
N ASP A 76 -20.08 63.31 23.41
CA ASP A 76 -19.53 64.41 24.21
C ASP A 76 -19.49 64.11 25.72
N THR A 77 -19.73 62.85 26.10
CA THR A 77 -19.70 62.34 27.48
C THR A 77 -18.87 61.06 27.55
N SER A 78 -18.32 60.73 28.73
CA SER A 78 -17.48 59.54 28.91
C SER A 78 -18.22 58.20 28.75
N ARG A 79 -19.56 58.21 28.78
CA ARG A 79 -20.38 56.99 28.70
C ARG A 79 -21.76 57.29 28.14
N ILE A 80 -22.16 56.51 27.15
CA ILE A 80 -23.53 56.46 26.61
C ILE A 80 -24.07 55.03 26.74
N GLU A 81 -25.38 54.91 26.92
CA GLU A 81 -26.04 53.62 27.15
C GLU A 81 -27.35 53.56 26.34
N CYS A 82 -27.70 52.37 25.88
CA CYS A 82 -28.99 52.08 25.26
C CYS A 82 -29.29 50.58 25.33
N PHE A 83 -30.57 50.22 25.27
CA PHE A 83 -31.02 48.84 25.15
C PHE A 83 -30.78 48.32 23.72
N ILE A 84 -31.35 48.98 22.72
CA ILE A 84 -31.11 48.71 21.30
C ILE A 84 -30.47 49.94 20.67
N MET A 85 -29.47 49.76 19.82
CA MET A 85 -28.99 50.77 18.89
C MET A 85 -29.11 50.26 17.46
N SER A 86 -29.94 50.92 16.64
CA SER A 86 -30.09 50.58 15.23
C SER A 86 -29.77 51.78 14.35
N TRP A 87 -28.85 51.56 13.42
CA TRP A 87 -28.53 52.46 12.30
C TRP A 87 -29.19 52.03 10.98
N SER A 88 -30.06 51.02 11.06
CA SER A 88 -30.61 50.36 9.89
C SER A 88 -31.48 51.31 9.08
N GLY A 89 -31.16 51.45 7.78
CA GLY A 89 -31.97 52.23 6.85
C GLY A 89 -31.66 53.73 6.83
N VAL A 90 -30.51 54.14 7.35
CA VAL A 90 -29.93 55.47 7.07
C VAL A 90 -29.40 55.49 5.62
N PRO A 91 -29.88 56.39 4.73
CA PRO A 91 -29.40 56.44 3.36
C PRO A 91 -28.22 57.40 3.14
N GLN A 92 -27.94 58.30 4.09
CA GLN A 92 -26.84 59.26 4.01
C GLN A 92 -25.56 58.71 4.61
N PHE A 93 -24.42 59.13 4.05
CA PHE A 93 -23.13 58.86 4.69
C PHE A 93 -23.04 59.64 6.01
N THR A 94 -22.84 58.95 7.13
CA THR A 94 -22.81 59.53 8.48
C THR A 94 -21.70 58.92 9.31
N GLU A 95 -21.33 59.62 10.39
CA GLU A 95 -20.28 59.21 11.30
C GLU A 95 -20.78 59.33 12.75
N ILE A 96 -20.45 58.36 13.58
CA ILE A 96 -20.50 58.50 15.05
C ILE A 96 -19.08 58.48 15.59
N ILE A 97 -18.71 59.49 16.38
CA ILE A 97 -17.35 59.64 16.90
C ILE A 97 -17.31 59.56 18.43
N GLY A 98 -16.38 58.76 18.94
CA GLY A 98 -16.02 58.69 20.36
C GLY A 98 -14.50 58.69 20.54
N SER A 99 -14.03 59.30 21.63
CA SER A 99 -12.63 59.30 22.03
C SER A 99 -12.19 57.95 22.60
N THR A 100 -10.88 57.80 22.88
CA THR A 100 -10.31 56.57 23.45
C THR A 100 -10.73 56.28 24.89
N THR A 101 -11.40 57.23 25.57
CA THR A 101 -11.90 57.07 26.93
C THR A 101 -13.40 56.82 27.00
N ASP A 102 -14.10 56.91 25.87
CA ASP A 102 -15.57 56.86 25.86
C ASP A 102 -16.08 55.42 25.80
N THR A 103 -17.22 55.19 26.44
CA THR A 103 -17.84 53.87 26.54
C THR A 103 -19.24 53.88 25.93
N LEU A 104 -19.50 52.97 24.98
CA LEU A 104 -20.85 52.61 24.54
C LEU A 104 -21.26 51.31 25.23
N ARG A 105 -22.34 51.34 26.02
CA ARG A 105 -22.93 50.14 26.60
C ARG A 105 -24.25 49.78 25.91
N ILE A 106 -24.35 48.54 25.43
CA ILE A 106 -25.53 47.98 24.77
C ILE A 106 -26.19 46.93 25.68
N GLY A 107 -27.51 47.06 25.87
CA GLY A 107 -28.31 46.15 26.68
C GLY A 107 -28.88 44.96 25.92
N SER A 108 -29.10 45.08 24.61
CA SER A 108 -29.79 44.10 23.76
C SER A 108 -29.18 43.98 22.36
N GLU A 109 -29.48 44.89 21.44
CA GLU A 109 -29.16 44.72 20.02
C GLU A 109 -28.33 45.90 19.49
N LEU A 110 -27.34 45.61 18.64
CA LEU A 110 -26.58 46.61 17.89
C LEU A 110 -26.65 46.26 16.41
N TYR A 111 -27.27 47.13 15.60
CA TYR A 111 -27.28 47.01 14.14
C TYR A 111 -26.55 48.21 13.56
N LEU A 112 -25.43 47.94 12.89
CA LEU A 112 -24.73 48.92 12.08
C LEU A 112 -25.31 48.94 10.66
N GLU A 113 -24.89 49.93 9.89
CA GLU A 113 -25.13 50.02 8.45
C GLU A 113 -23.80 49.80 7.72
N ALA A 114 -23.77 49.55 6.41
CA ALA A 114 -22.51 49.26 5.71
C ALA A 114 -21.46 50.40 5.86
N ALA A 115 -20.16 50.08 5.82
CA ALA A 115 -19.06 51.04 6.02
C ALA A 115 -19.06 52.25 5.05
N ASN A 116 -19.68 52.11 3.88
CA ASN A 116 -19.85 53.19 2.92
C ASN A 116 -21.02 54.14 3.24
N ILE A 117 -21.78 53.86 4.30
CA ILE A 117 -22.92 54.64 4.80
C ILE A 117 -22.66 55.08 6.24
N LEU A 118 -22.14 54.23 7.12
CA LEU A 118 -21.85 54.56 8.51
C LEU A 118 -20.36 54.37 8.82
N ALA A 119 -19.68 55.46 9.19
CA ALA A 119 -18.37 55.41 9.83
C ALA A 119 -18.54 55.29 11.37
N PHE A 120 -18.37 54.09 11.90
CA PHE A 120 -18.56 53.80 13.33
C PHE A 120 -17.26 53.99 14.13
N ASN A 121 -16.89 55.24 14.39
CA ASN A 121 -15.59 55.64 14.96
C ASN A 121 -15.62 55.86 16.49
N ILE A 122 -16.13 54.88 17.23
CA ILE A 122 -16.01 54.85 18.69
C ILE A 122 -14.64 54.24 19.04
N ASN A 123 -13.66 55.06 19.43
CA ASN A 123 -12.29 54.60 19.64
C ASN A 123 -12.01 54.03 21.04
N GLY A 124 -12.99 54.09 21.94
CA GLY A 124 -12.89 53.63 23.33
C GLY A 124 -13.34 52.18 23.48
N VAL A 125 -14.48 51.97 24.13
CA VAL A 125 -14.97 50.64 24.53
C VAL A 125 -16.43 50.44 24.14
N ILE A 126 -16.75 49.27 23.58
CA ILE A 126 -18.12 48.76 23.39
C ILE A 126 -18.34 47.64 24.41
N ILE A 127 -19.41 47.73 25.20
CA ILE A 127 -19.76 46.74 26.22
C ILE A 127 -21.15 46.19 25.95
N PHE A 128 -21.26 44.89 25.67
CA PHE A 128 -22.52 44.16 25.68
C PHE A 128 -22.79 43.66 27.10
N GLN A 129 -23.72 44.32 27.80
CA GLN A 129 -24.03 44.01 29.20
C GLN A 129 -25.50 44.32 29.53
N PRO A 130 -26.41 43.32 29.40
CA PRO A 130 -27.82 43.47 29.78
C PRO A 130 -28.01 43.69 31.29
N GLU A 131 -29.17 44.20 31.70
CA GLU A 131 -29.55 44.28 33.13
C GLU A 131 -29.98 42.94 33.74
N SER A 132 -30.52 42.02 32.92
CA SER A 132 -30.94 40.68 33.35
C SER A 132 -30.07 39.60 32.72
N ALA A 133 -29.72 38.58 33.51
CA ALA A 133 -29.02 37.39 33.05
C ALA A 133 -29.90 36.54 32.10
N GLY A 134 -29.25 35.73 31.25
CA GLY A 134 -29.94 34.80 30.35
C GLY A 134 -30.54 35.42 29.09
N GLN A 135 -30.18 36.67 28.75
CA GLN A 135 -30.68 37.34 27.55
C GLN A 135 -29.90 36.93 26.30
N THR A 136 -30.61 36.91 25.16
CA THR A 136 -30.01 36.78 23.83
C THR A 136 -29.91 38.16 23.21
N LEU A 137 -28.70 38.54 22.84
CA LEU A 137 -28.33 39.79 22.21
C LEU A 137 -27.98 39.52 20.74
N VAL A 138 -28.07 40.54 19.90
CA VAL A 138 -27.75 40.46 18.48
C VAL A 138 -26.77 41.56 18.12
N PHE A 139 -25.74 41.22 17.35
CA PHE A 139 -24.82 42.19 16.76
C PHE A 139 -24.67 41.94 15.26
N ASP A 140 -25.04 42.94 14.48
CA ASP A 140 -24.71 43.03 13.06
C ASP A 140 -23.71 44.16 12.83
N ALA A 141 -22.45 43.78 12.61
CA ALA A 141 -21.38 44.71 12.30
C ALA A 141 -21.32 45.09 10.82
N VAL A 142 -22.05 44.36 9.95
CA VAL A 142 -22.03 44.49 8.49
C VAL A 142 -20.60 44.48 7.94
N ASP A 143 -19.78 43.56 8.45
CA ASP A 143 -18.36 43.34 8.12
C ASP A 143 -17.47 44.60 8.29
N GLN A 144 -17.89 45.55 9.13
CA GLN A 144 -17.09 46.75 9.42
C GLN A 144 -15.91 46.43 10.36
N GLU A 145 -14.77 47.08 10.10
CA GLU A 145 -13.64 47.10 11.05
C GLU A 145 -13.93 48.08 12.20
N LEU A 146 -14.02 47.56 13.43
CA LEU A 146 -14.30 48.40 14.59
C LEU A 146 -13.01 48.88 15.26
N SER A 147 -13.03 50.16 15.66
CA SER A 147 -11.92 50.82 16.36
C SER A 147 -12.08 50.81 17.89
N ALA A 148 -12.95 49.97 18.45
CA ALA A 148 -13.16 49.84 19.90
C ALA A 148 -12.69 48.49 20.43
N ASN A 149 -12.29 48.45 21.70
CA ASN A 149 -12.25 47.18 22.43
C ASN A 149 -13.68 46.71 22.69
N VAL A 150 -13.94 45.42 22.51
CA VAL A 150 -15.28 44.84 22.71
C VAL A 150 -15.27 43.97 23.96
N PHE A 151 -16.20 44.24 24.88
CA PHE A 151 -16.42 43.46 26.09
C PHE A 151 -17.78 42.77 26.03
N ILE A 152 -17.78 41.46 26.20
CA ILE A 152 -18.99 40.64 26.27
C ILE A 152 -19.13 40.16 27.72
N ASN A 153 -20.15 40.66 28.40
CA ASN A 153 -20.47 40.31 29.77
C ASN A 153 -21.97 40.07 29.91
N ILE A 154 -22.41 38.90 29.45
CA ILE A 154 -23.81 38.49 29.37
C ILE A 154 -24.00 37.25 30.26
N PRO A 155 -24.15 37.42 31.59
CA PRO A 155 -24.27 36.28 32.51
C PRO A 155 -25.36 35.30 32.04
N THR A 156 -24.96 34.03 31.83
CA THR A 156 -25.82 32.93 31.34
C THR A 156 -26.60 33.20 30.04
N GLY A 157 -26.27 34.23 29.26
CA GLY A 157 -26.94 34.59 28.00
C GLY A 157 -26.03 34.44 26.77
N THR A 158 -26.48 34.92 25.61
CA THR A 158 -25.81 34.72 24.32
C THR A 158 -25.73 36.03 23.52
N LEU A 159 -24.61 36.29 22.84
CA LEU A 159 -24.50 37.27 21.77
C LEU A 159 -24.43 36.54 20.44
N ASN A 160 -25.43 36.72 19.57
CA ASN A 160 -25.46 36.17 18.22
C ASN A 160 -24.92 37.20 17.23
N LEU A 161 -23.93 36.81 16.42
CA LEU A 161 -23.47 37.62 15.29
C LEU A 161 -24.32 37.35 14.04
N LEU A 162 -24.56 38.39 13.24
CA LEU A 162 -25.17 38.29 11.91
C LEU A 162 -24.18 38.47 10.76
N SER A 163 -22.95 38.89 11.06
CA SER A 163 -21.87 39.21 10.12
C SER A 163 -20.51 39.09 10.81
N ASP A 164 -19.41 39.27 10.06
CA ASP A 164 -18.05 39.13 10.59
C ASP A 164 -17.75 40.19 11.66
N LEU A 165 -17.11 39.78 12.76
CA LEU A 165 -16.63 40.69 13.80
C LEU A 165 -15.13 40.97 13.61
N LEU A 166 -14.82 42.15 13.07
CA LEU A 166 -13.46 42.53 12.70
C LEU A 166 -12.88 43.58 13.66
N LEU A 167 -11.93 43.17 14.52
CA LEU A 167 -11.22 43.99 15.49
C LEU A 167 -9.70 44.02 15.22
N PRO A 168 -9.24 44.40 14.01
CA PRO A 168 -7.86 44.15 13.56
C PRO A 168 -6.77 44.81 14.41
N GLN A 169 -7.11 45.84 15.18
CA GLN A 169 -6.20 46.58 16.07
C GLN A 169 -6.71 46.67 17.52
N LYS A 170 -7.75 45.91 17.86
CA LYS A 170 -8.44 45.98 19.15
C LYS A 170 -8.65 44.60 19.76
N ASN A 171 -8.92 44.60 21.06
CA ASN A 171 -9.02 43.38 21.85
C ASN A 171 -10.48 42.97 22.01
N LEU A 172 -10.70 41.66 22.07
CA LEU A 172 -11.96 41.05 22.45
C LEU A 172 -11.85 40.47 23.86
N TYR A 173 -12.82 40.81 24.71
CA TYR A 173 -12.93 40.28 26.06
C TYR A 173 -14.25 39.52 26.23
N LEU A 174 -14.18 38.20 26.43
CA LEU A 174 -15.35 37.34 26.68
C LEU A 174 -15.38 36.95 28.16
N ILE A 175 -16.08 37.73 28.97
CA ILE A 175 -16.05 37.61 30.44
C ILE A 175 -17.14 36.65 30.93
N ASN A 176 -18.35 36.77 30.38
CA ASN A 176 -19.49 35.88 30.68
C ASN A 176 -20.41 35.80 29.46
N GLY A 177 -21.03 34.65 29.26
CA GLY A 177 -22.01 34.40 28.20
C GLY A 177 -21.43 33.64 27.01
N THR A 178 -22.31 33.23 26.11
CA THR A 178 -21.94 32.59 24.85
C THR A 178 -21.76 33.64 23.76
N LEU A 179 -20.64 33.63 23.05
CA LEU A 179 -20.49 34.29 21.76
C LEU A 179 -20.76 33.26 20.67
N ASP A 180 -21.90 33.39 20.00
CA ASP A 180 -22.33 32.54 18.89
C ASP A 180 -22.06 33.30 17.58
N LEU A 181 -21.11 32.80 16.80
CA LEU A 181 -20.68 33.46 15.57
C LEU A 181 -21.59 33.13 14.39
N ALA A 182 -22.49 32.14 14.50
CA ALA A 182 -23.35 31.71 13.39
C ALA A 182 -22.60 31.49 12.05
N SER A 183 -21.41 30.89 12.14
CA SER A 183 -20.46 30.63 11.04
C SER A 183 -19.83 31.87 10.39
N ASN A 184 -19.84 33.01 11.07
CA ASN A 184 -19.07 34.19 10.66
C ASN A 184 -17.62 34.14 11.17
N ASN A 185 -16.77 34.98 10.59
CA ASN A 185 -15.37 35.14 10.99
C ASN A 185 -15.21 36.07 12.18
N LEU A 186 -14.17 35.81 12.96
CA LEU A 186 -13.76 36.66 14.08
C LEU A 186 -12.29 37.01 13.97
N SER A 187 -11.99 38.31 13.94
CA SER A 187 -10.62 38.83 13.93
C SER A 187 -10.39 39.75 15.11
N PHE A 188 -9.29 39.59 15.84
CA PHE A 188 -8.92 40.48 16.94
C PHE A 188 -7.40 40.56 17.12
N THR A 189 -6.93 41.59 17.81
CA THR A 189 -5.53 41.65 18.26
C THR A 189 -5.29 40.67 19.40
N HIS A 190 -5.95 40.86 20.54
CA HIS A 190 -5.85 39.95 21.68
C HIS A 190 -7.22 39.41 22.05
N PHE A 191 -7.28 38.14 22.44
CA PHE A 191 -8.44 37.54 23.09
C PHE A 191 -8.14 37.28 24.55
N ASN A 192 -9.05 37.70 25.42
CA ASN A 192 -8.95 37.44 26.84
C ASN A 192 -10.31 37.05 27.43
N ALA A 193 -10.41 35.87 28.00
CA ALA A 193 -11.60 35.43 28.71
C ALA A 193 -11.70 35.97 30.16
N GLN A 194 -10.83 36.89 30.61
CA GLN A 194 -10.82 37.43 31.97
C GLN A 194 -10.79 38.98 32.03
N THR A 195 -11.15 39.55 33.18
CA THR A 195 -11.31 41.01 33.39
C THR A 195 -10.06 41.75 33.86
N ASP A 196 -9.10 41.08 34.51
CA ASP A 196 -7.87 41.68 35.02
C ASP A 196 -6.79 40.59 35.22
N VAL A 197 -5.56 40.82 34.78
CA VAL A 197 -4.42 39.89 34.96
C VAL A 197 -3.99 39.83 36.43
N VAL A 198 -4.30 40.87 37.22
CA VAL A 198 -3.83 41.02 38.61
C VAL A 198 -4.86 40.56 39.65
N ASN A 199 -6.14 40.46 39.29
CA ASN A 199 -7.22 40.10 40.21
C ASN A 199 -8.36 39.35 39.48
N PRO A 200 -8.24 38.03 39.32
CA PRO A 200 -9.19 37.26 38.53
C PRO A 200 -10.59 37.27 39.19
N ALA A 201 -11.56 37.92 38.57
CA ALA A 201 -12.97 37.65 38.85
C ALA A 201 -13.34 36.31 38.18
N VAL A 202 -14.07 35.46 38.90
CA VAL A 202 -14.46 34.12 38.42
C VAL A 202 -15.38 34.25 37.21
N VAL A 203 -14.93 33.71 36.08
CA VAL A 203 -15.73 33.44 34.88
C VAL A 203 -16.59 32.22 35.17
N THR A 204 -17.92 32.33 35.07
CA THR A 204 -18.82 31.20 35.40
C THR A 204 -19.56 30.62 34.21
N SER A 205 -19.56 31.27 33.03
CA SER A 205 -20.37 30.83 31.88
C SER A 205 -19.93 31.38 30.51
N ALA A 206 -18.63 31.45 30.22
CA ALA A 206 -18.15 31.89 28.90
C ALA A 206 -18.16 30.73 27.90
N ALA A 207 -18.63 30.93 26.67
CA ALA A 207 -18.61 29.92 25.61
C ALA A 207 -18.37 30.52 24.23
N LEU A 208 -17.69 29.80 23.36
CA LEU A 208 -17.52 30.12 21.94
C LEU A 208 -18.24 29.07 21.08
N LYS A 209 -19.05 29.50 20.10
CA LYS A 209 -19.94 28.62 19.34
C LYS A 209 -20.04 29.00 17.86
N ASP A 210 -20.25 27.97 17.02
CA ASP A 210 -20.52 28.07 15.57
C ASP A 210 -19.51 28.96 14.83
N ILE A 211 -18.22 28.65 14.95
CA ILE A 211 -17.13 29.48 14.42
C ILE A 211 -16.61 28.88 13.12
N ASP A 212 -16.43 29.73 12.09
CA ASP A 212 -15.72 29.33 10.87
C ASP A 212 -14.20 29.54 11.01
N THR A 213 -13.77 30.79 11.18
CA THR A 213 -12.35 31.12 11.39
C THR A 213 -12.16 32.15 12.51
N ILE A 214 -11.20 31.88 13.41
CA ILE A 214 -10.66 32.87 14.34
C ILE A 214 -9.29 33.33 13.83
N THR A 215 -9.12 34.63 13.61
CA THR A 215 -7.82 35.25 13.34
C THR A 215 -7.33 36.02 14.57
N CYS A 216 -6.33 35.48 15.25
CA CYS A 216 -5.63 36.14 16.35
C CYS A 216 -4.36 36.84 15.85
N LYS A 217 -4.28 38.16 16.03
CA LYS A 217 -3.12 38.99 15.61
C LYS A 217 -2.16 39.36 16.75
N GLY A 218 -2.26 38.67 17.87
CA GLY A 218 -1.59 38.99 19.12
C GLY A 218 -1.55 37.77 20.04
N SER A 219 -1.84 37.98 21.32
CA SER A 219 -1.95 36.88 22.30
C SER A 219 -3.38 36.37 22.47
N LEU A 220 -3.51 35.07 22.72
CA LEU A 220 -4.77 34.38 22.99
C LEU A 220 -4.73 33.74 24.37
N HIS A 221 -5.72 34.05 25.20
CA HIS A 221 -5.80 33.53 26.57
C HIS A 221 -7.18 32.95 26.89
N PHE A 222 -7.24 31.63 26.95
CA PHE A 222 -8.39 30.87 27.47
C PHE A 222 -8.27 30.66 28.97
N VAL A 223 -9.40 30.27 29.57
CA VAL A 223 -9.53 29.87 30.97
C VAL A 223 -10.21 28.50 31.02
N ASP A 224 -10.01 27.75 32.10
CA ASP A 224 -10.58 26.41 32.27
C ASP A 224 -12.11 26.37 32.11
N GLN A 225 -12.80 27.46 32.47
CA GLN A 225 -14.26 27.56 32.44
C GLN A 225 -14.82 28.00 31.08
N LEU A 226 -13.97 28.32 30.09
CA LEU A 226 -14.42 28.66 28.74
C LEU A 226 -14.90 27.38 28.04
N ASP A 227 -16.16 27.32 27.64
CA ASP A 227 -16.65 26.22 26.82
C ASP A 227 -16.27 26.43 25.34
N VAL A 228 -15.36 25.57 24.85
CA VAL A 228 -14.92 25.53 23.45
C VAL A 228 -15.37 24.25 22.74
N SER A 229 -16.31 23.49 23.31
CA SER A 229 -16.75 22.20 22.76
C SER A 229 -17.42 22.30 21.38
N GLN A 230 -17.85 23.50 20.99
CA GLN A 230 -18.44 23.78 19.68
C GLN A 230 -17.53 24.62 18.79
N PHE A 231 -16.24 24.69 19.13
CA PHE A 231 -15.21 25.32 18.31
C PHE A 231 -14.52 24.26 17.43
N SER A 232 -14.88 24.23 16.15
CA SER A 232 -14.30 23.30 15.15
C SER A 232 -13.72 24.01 13.92
N GLY A 233 -13.65 25.34 13.96
CA GLY A 233 -13.11 26.17 12.88
C GLY A 233 -11.59 26.22 12.86
N VAL A 234 -11.00 27.01 11.97
CA VAL A 234 -9.54 27.22 11.92
C VAL A 234 -9.13 28.33 12.90
N LEU A 235 -8.06 28.10 13.68
CA LEU A 235 -7.42 29.13 14.49
C LEU A 235 -6.15 29.63 13.79
N LEU A 236 -6.25 30.81 13.18
CA LEU A 236 -5.17 31.46 12.47
C LEU A 236 -4.44 32.47 13.38
N PHE A 237 -3.18 32.18 13.68
CA PHE A 237 -2.25 33.08 14.35
C PHE A 237 -1.47 33.90 13.32
N ASN A 238 -1.92 35.13 13.08
CA ASN A 238 -1.33 36.08 12.13
C ASN A 238 -0.94 37.36 12.84
N SER A 239 0.04 37.27 13.76
CA SER A 239 0.53 38.44 14.50
C SER A 239 1.30 39.40 13.60
N GLN A 240 0.83 40.65 13.55
CA GLN A 240 1.45 41.74 12.78
C GLN A 240 1.86 42.95 13.62
N SER A 241 1.53 42.96 14.92
CA SER A 241 1.61 44.18 15.75
C SER A 241 2.55 44.10 16.97
N VAL A 242 2.86 42.90 17.45
CA VAL A 242 3.67 42.68 18.67
C VAL A 242 4.74 41.63 18.42
N ASP A 243 5.97 41.91 18.89
CA ASP A 243 7.12 41.02 18.69
C ASP A 243 6.96 39.68 19.42
N THR A 244 6.37 39.70 20.61
CA THR A 244 6.18 38.54 21.49
C THR A 244 4.69 38.33 21.76
N ASN A 245 4.21 37.11 21.54
CA ASN A 245 2.80 36.72 21.68
C ASN A 245 2.70 35.47 22.54
N TYR A 246 1.62 35.35 23.32
CA TYR A 246 1.38 34.20 24.18
C TYR A 246 0.13 33.44 23.76
N VAL A 247 0.21 32.11 23.82
CA VAL A 247 -0.92 31.21 23.53
C VAL A 247 -1.20 30.39 24.79
N ASN A 248 -2.41 30.52 25.32
CA ASN A 248 -2.91 29.74 26.45
C ASN A 248 -4.25 29.12 26.09
N PHE A 249 -4.30 27.80 25.97
CA PHE A 249 -5.51 27.01 25.80
C PHE A 249 -6.02 26.42 27.12
N ALA A 250 -5.39 26.71 28.25
CA ALA A 250 -5.73 26.13 29.55
C ALA A 250 -5.74 24.59 29.48
N ASN A 251 -6.75 23.92 30.03
CA ASN A 251 -6.87 22.45 29.99
C ASN A 251 -7.75 21.91 28.83
N HIS A 252 -7.86 22.66 27.72
CA HIS A 252 -8.76 22.29 26.61
C HIS A 252 -8.09 21.40 25.57
N THR A 253 -8.87 20.45 25.05
CA THR A 253 -8.58 19.74 23.80
C THR A 253 -9.43 20.35 22.69
N LEU A 254 -8.77 20.85 21.65
CA LEU A 254 -9.42 21.52 20.53
C LEU A 254 -9.79 20.52 19.43
N THR A 255 -10.83 20.85 18.67
CA THR A 255 -11.21 20.13 17.45
C THR A 255 -10.92 20.97 16.21
N SER A 256 -9.84 21.76 16.27
CA SER A 256 -9.54 22.87 15.37
C SER A 256 -8.12 22.80 14.86
N GLU A 257 -7.94 23.05 13.56
CA GLU A 257 -6.63 23.24 12.94
C GLU A 257 -5.98 24.53 13.47
N LEU A 258 -4.68 24.46 13.77
CA LEU A 258 -3.89 25.59 14.28
C LEU A 258 -2.85 26.03 13.24
N ASN A 259 -3.01 27.25 12.72
CA ASN A 259 -2.12 27.81 11.70
C ASN A 259 -1.32 28.97 12.24
N PHE A 260 0.00 28.82 12.32
CA PHE A 260 0.93 29.87 12.70
C PHE A 260 1.56 30.48 11.45
N ASP A 261 1.02 31.60 10.98
CA ASP A 261 1.36 32.25 9.69
C ASP A 261 2.00 33.64 9.88
N SER A 262 2.66 33.86 11.02
CA SER A 262 3.17 35.18 11.39
C SER A 262 4.66 35.40 11.05
N SER A 263 5.21 36.57 11.39
CA SER A 263 6.67 36.79 11.39
C SER A 263 7.25 37.04 12.80
N LYS A 264 6.48 36.68 13.82
CA LYS A 264 6.68 37.06 15.22
C LYS A 264 6.85 35.83 16.10
N GLU A 265 7.14 36.07 17.37
CA GLU A 265 7.42 35.04 18.37
C GLU A 265 6.13 34.62 19.09
N TYR A 266 5.97 33.31 19.30
CA TYR A 266 4.87 32.70 20.06
C TYR A 266 5.40 31.85 21.21
N PHE A 267 4.87 32.07 22.41
CA PHE A 267 5.21 31.35 23.62
C PHE A 267 3.96 30.65 24.18
N ALA A 268 4.04 29.34 24.37
CA ALA A 268 2.98 28.59 25.03
C ALA A 268 2.94 28.88 26.54
N LEU A 269 1.74 28.90 27.11
CA LEU A 269 1.49 29.03 28.55
C LEU A 269 0.66 27.86 29.11
N SER A 270 0.33 26.89 28.26
CA SER A 270 -0.36 25.64 28.56
C SER A 270 -0.02 24.62 27.49
N ASP A 271 -0.44 23.37 27.70
CA ASP A 271 -0.40 22.34 26.66
C ASP A 271 -1.22 22.79 25.44
N ILE A 272 -0.79 22.33 24.26
CA ILE A 272 -1.45 22.56 22.97
C ILE A 272 -1.94 21.22 22.45
N ILE A 273 -3.22 20.94 22.70
CA ILE A 273 -3.84 19.65 22.38
C ILE A 273 -4.95 19.89 21.36
N THR A 274 -4.83 19.30 20.18
CA THR A 274 -5.86 19.30 19.14
C THR A 274 -5.97 17.92 18.48
N ASP A 275 -7.16 17.52 18.02
CA ASP A 275 -7.32 16.32 17.20
C ASP A 275 -7.09 16.57 15.70
N GLN A 276 -6.81 17.82 15.32
CA GLN A 276 -6.48 18.26 13.97
C GLN A 276 -4.98 18.55 13.83
N ASP A 277 -4.64 19.26 12.75
CA ASP A 277 -3.27 19.55 12.34
C ASP A 277 -2.76 20.85 12.97
N ILE A 278 -1.43 20.93 13.13
CA ILE A 278 -0.70 22.15 13.50
C ILE A 278 0.29 22.46 12.38
N TYR A 279 0.13 23.64 11.77
CA TYR A 279 1.01 24.13 10.73
C TYR A 279 1.84 25.32 11.22
N LEU A 280 3.16 25.18 11.09
CA LEU A 280 4.14 26.20 11.46
C LEU A 280 4.71 26.90 10.22
N ASN A 281 3.87 27.70 9.56
CA ASN A 281 4.18 28.42 8.31
C ASN A 281 4.65 29.86 8.54
N PHE A 282 5.40 30.11 9.61
CA PHE A 282 5.82 31.45 10.03
C PHE A 282 7.30 31.75 9.74
N SER A 283 7.68 33.02 9.91
CA SER A 283 9.07 33.50 9.93
C SER A 283 9.41 34.12 11.28
N GLY A 284 9.75 33.33 12.30
CA GLY A 284 9.88 33.81 13.69
C GLY A 284 10.31 32.72 14.66
N GLU A 285 9.80 32.76 15.89
CA GLU A 285 10.05 31.75 16.94
C GLU A 285 8.75 31.14 17.47
N PHE A 286 8.74 29.83 17.72
CA PHE A 286 7.73 29.14 18.49
C PHE A 286 8.39 28.41 19.66
N ASP A 287 8.01 28.75 20.87
CA ASP A 287 8.54 28.17 22.10
C ASP A 287 7.41 27.52 22.91
N SER A 288 7.52 26.20 23.05
CA SER A 288 6.59 25.37 23.82
C SER A 288 6.67 25.62 25.33
N GLN A 289 7.73 26.24 25.84
CA GLN A 289 7.94 26.50 27.27
C GLN A 289 7.82 25.24 28.16
N ASN A 290 8.16 24.06 27.63
CA ASN A 290 8.02 22.75 28.27
C ASN A 290 6.58 22.25 28.43
N PHE A 291 5.61 22.87 27.74
CA PHE A 291 4.24 22.36 27.65
C PHE A 291 4.11 21.36 26.51
N ASP A 292 3.28 20.34 26.70
CA ASP A 292 3.13 19.24 25.76
C ASP A 292 2.32 19.67 24.54
N ILE A 293 2.60 19.02 23.40
CA ILE A 293 1.94 19.25 22.12
C ILE A 293 1.39 17.92 21.64
N SER A 294 0.09 17.89 21.33
CA SER A 294 -0.57 16.72 20.75
C SER A 294 -1.41 17.17 19.57
N CYS A 295 -1.17 16.57 18.40
CA CYS A 295 -1.89 16.87 17.16
C CYS A 295 -1.81 15.70 16.20
N LYS A 296 -2.69 15.66 15.19
CA LYS A 296 -2.60 14.63 14.16
C LYS A 296 -1.33 14.81 13.31
N ILE A 297 -1.18 15.99 12.70
CA ILE A 297 -0.02 16.36 11.90
C ILE A 297 0.68 17.54 12.54
N PHE A 298 2.00 17.42 12.76
CA PHE A 298 2.86 18.55 13.11
C PHE A 298 3.75 18.89 11.92
N ASP A 299 3.41 19.95 11.19
CA ASP A 299 4.08 20.33 9.95
C ASP A 299 4.91 21.61 10.13
N THR A 300 6.23 21.49 9.97
CA THR A 300 7.19 22.60 9.90
C THR A 300 7.98 22.59 8.60
N SER A 301 7.33 22.19 7.50
CA SER A 301 7.94 22.04 6.17
C SER A 301 8.11 23.35 5.39
N SER A 302 7.73 24.49 5.98
CA SER A 302 7.85 25.82 5.37
C SER A 302 9.30 26.16 4.91
N PRO A 303 9.50 26.99 3.88
CA PRO A 303 10.83 27.47 3.48
C PRO A 303 11.30 28.72 4.25
N LEU A 304 10.45 29.27 5.14
CA LEU A 304 10.73 30.51 5.89
C LEU A 304 11.76 30.30 7.01
N MET A 305 12.30 31.37 7.59
CA MET A 305 13.23 31.28 8.72
C MET A 305 12.46 31.06 10.04
N ARG A 306 12.59 29.90 10.67
CA ARG A 306 11.87 29.48 11.88
C ARG A 306 12.84 29.02 12.96
N THR A 307 12.57 29.41 14.20
CA THR A 307 13.13 28.79 15.41
C THR A 307 12.02 28.06 16.14
N ILE A 308 12.25 26.82 16.53
CA ILE A 308 11.31 26.02 17.33
C ILE A 308 12.05 25.52 18.57
N GLU A 309 11.60 25.96 19.74
CA GLU A 309 12.12 25.59 21.05
C GLU A 309 11.14 24.62 21.73
N LEU A 310 11.54 23.36 21.88
CA LEU A 310 10.69 22.33 22.49
C LEU A 310 11.02 22.03 23.95
N GLY A 311 12.09 22.61 24.50
CA GLY A 311 12.46 22.41 25.91
C GLY A 311 12.44 20.93 26.32
N THR A 312 11.68 20.60 27.36
CA THR A 312 11.39 19.22 27.81
C THR A 312 9.98 18.73 27.47
N SER A 313 9.34 19.31 26.46
CA SER A 313 7.98 18.93 26.05
C SER A 313 7.91 17.51 25.48
N THR A 314 6.72 16.93 25.54
CA THR A 314 6.32 15.74 24.78
C THR A 314 5.52 16.15 23.55
N ILE A 315 5.87 15.59 22.40
CA ILE A 315 5.21 15.85 21.13
C ILE A 315 4.58 14.53 20.68
N GLU A 316 3.26 14.43 20.77
CA GLU A 316 2.48 13.25 20.35
C GLU A 316 1.81 13.50 19.00
N VAL A 317 2.12 12.66 18.01
CA VAL A 317 1.72 12.84 16.60
C VAL A 317 1.37 11.55 15.88
N THR A 318 0.49 11.64 14.88
CA THR A 318 0.40 10.62 13.82
C THR A 318 1.46 10.88 12.74
N GLU A 319 1.68 12.15 12.38
CA GLU A 319 2.59 12.54 11.32
C GLU A 319 3.48 13.73 11.73
N LEU A 320 4.79 13.64 11.44
CA LEU A 320 5.76 14.71 11.66
C LEU A 320 6.51 15.03 10.37
N TYR A 321 6.33 16.26 9.88
CA TYR A 321 7.00 16.78 8.69
C TYR A 321 7.98 17.90 9.03
N VAL A 322 9.26 17.67 8.75
CA VAL A 322 10.34 18.63 9.01
C VAL A 322 11.10 18.95 7.72
N SER A 323 11.13 20.23 7.33
CA SER A 323 11.97 20.70 6.21
C SER A 323 13.36 21.07 6.69
N ASN A 324 14.36 20.83 5.85
CA ASN A 324 15.75 21.22 6.10
C ASN A 324 16.04 22.70 5.81
N THR A 325 15.05 23.42 5.26
CA THR A 325 15.21 24.78 4.78
C THR A 325 14.66 25.76 5.80
N GLY A 326 15.55 26.62 6.31
CA GLY A 326 15.17 27.74 7.16
C GLY A 326 14.80 27.38 8.60
N ILE A 327 15.06 26.16 9.08
CA ILE A 327 14.70 25.74 10.45
C ILE A 327 15.89 25.76 11.42
N THR A 328 15.64 26.21 12.65
CA THR A 328 16.45 25.94 13.85
C THR A 328 15.54 25.21 14.83
N LEU A 329 15.67 23.88 14.93
CA LEU A 329 14.85 23.05 15.81
C LEU A 329 15.66 22.60 17.03
N ASN A 330 15.27 23.08 18.21
CA ASN A 330 15.88 22.73 19.49
C ASN A 330 14.97 21.73 20.23
N SER A 331 15.11 20.47 19.83
CA SER A 331 14.30 19.34 20.28
C SER A 331 15.06 18.30 21.11
N SER A 332 16.37 18.46 21.30
CA SER A 332 17.25 17.45 21.90
C SER A 332 16.94 17.07 23.37
N SER A 333 16.08 17.81 24.06
CA SER A 333 15.62 17.51 25.43
C SER A 333 14.14 17.14 25.49
N ALA A 334 13.46 17.15 24.34
CA ALA A 334 12.05 16.83 24.19
C ALA A 334 11.86 15.33 23.87
N SER A 335 10.65 14.83 24.07
CA SER A 335 10.26 13.46 23.70
C SER A 335 9.30 13.49 22.51
N LEU A 336 9.45 12.55 21.58
CA LEU A 336 8.56 12.36 20.43
C LEU A 336 7.81 11.04 20.56
N VAL A 337 6.49 11.07 20.43
CA VAL A 337 5.61 9.90 20.54
C VAL A 337 4.82 9.77 19.24
N PHE A 338 4.99 8.64 18.56
CA PHE A 338 4.15 8.24 17.44
C PHE A 338 3.00 7.38 17.94
N ASN A 339 1.78 7.90 17.79
CA ASN A 339 0.54 7.25 18.18
C ASN A 339 -0.55 7.52 17.13
N GLY A 340 -1.22 6.47 16.67
CA GLY A 340 -2.22 6.61 15.61
C GLY A 340 -3.05 5.35 15.43
N SER A 341 -4.26 5.53 14.92
CA SER A 341 -5.17 4.46 14.46
C SER A 341 -5.10 4.25 12.94
N SER A 342 -4.08 4.81 12.30
CA SER A 342 -3.74 4.66 10.89
C SER A 342 -2.22 4.69 10.77
N ASP A 343 -1.71 4.32 9.59
CA ASP A 343 -0.29 4.50 9.25
C ASP A 343 0.19 5.91 9.60
N MET A 344 1.35 5.95 10.22
CA MET A 344 2.06 7.12 10.72
C MET A 344 3.23 7.45 9.80
N TYR A 345 3.64 8.72 9.79
CA TYR A 345 4.66 9.20 8.87
C TYR A 345 5.66 10.13 9.56
N PHE A 346 6.93 9.90 9.28
CA PHE A 346 8.01 10.81 9.61
C PHE A 346 8.77 11.19 8.35
N SER A 347 8.98 12.49 8.11
CA SER A 347 9.86 12.96 7.06
C SER A 347 10.74 14.11 7.52
N SER A 348 12.05 14.02 7.27
CA SER A 348 13.02 15.10 7.55
C SER A 348 13.86 15.52 6.34
N ASN A 349 13.54 15.05 5.13
CA ASN A 349 14.38 15.20 3.94
C ASN A 349 15.86 14.84 4.21
N LYS A 350 16.10 13.78 5.01
CA LYS A 350 17.41 13.30 5.46
C LYS A 350 18.18 14.24 6.40
N THR A 351 17.52 15.23 6.98
CA THR A 351 18.09 16.06 8.05
C THR A 351 18.08 15.28 9.35
N ASP A 352 19.19 15.35 10.10
CA ASP A 352 19.25 14.76 11.43
C ASP A 352 18.39 15.58 12.42
N ILE A 353 17.29 14.98 12.87
CA ILE A 353 16.42 15.56 13.90
C ILE A 353 16.66 14.80 15.20
N GLN A 354 16.91 15.54 16.29
CA GLN A 354 17.35 14.97 17.56
C GLN A 354 16.29 15.12 18.64
N PHE A 355 15.96 14.05 19.36
CA PHE A 355 15.10 14.05 20.54
C PHE A 355 15.83 13.36 21.72
N ASP A 356 15.34 13.55 22.94
CA ASP A 356 15.83 12.77 24.08
C ASP A 356 15.27 11.34 24.00
N ALA A 357 13.97 11.21 23.79
CA ALA A 357 13.29 9.93 23.63
C ALA A 357 12.37 9.91 22.39
N ILE A 358 12.28 8.75 21.74
CA ILE A 358 11.32 8.47 20.67
C ILE A 358 10.55 7.20 21.05
N SER A 359 9.23 7.28 21.08
CA SER A 359 8.33 6.16 21.41
C SER A 359 7.37 5.87 20.26
N LEU A 360 7.26 4.60 19.88
CA LEU A 360 6.23 4.09 18.99
C LEU A 360 5.25 3.25 19.82
N ILE A 361 4.04 3.77 20.02
CA ILE A 361 3.02 3.20 20.91
C ILE A 361 1.75 2.80 20.15
N SER A 362 1.92 2.31 18.93
CA SER A 362 0.85 1.85 18.05
C SER A 362 1.27 0.58 17.31
N THR A 363 0.28 -0.21 16.87
CA THR A 363 0.43 -1.38 16.00
C THR A 363 0.37 -1.04 14.52
N GLU A 364 0.05 0.21 14.19
CA GLU A 364 0.04 0.74 12.82
C GLU A 364 1.48 0.98 12.33
N ILE A 365 1.63 1.13 11.02
CA ILE A 365 2.94 1.28 10.38
C ILE A 365 3.48 2.69 10.59
N LEU A 366 4.68 2.85 11.14
CA LEU A 366 5.46 4.08 11.04
C LEU A 366 6.36 4.03 9.80
N ASN A 367 6.03 4.83 8.79
CA ASN A 367 6.87 5.06 7.62
C ASN A 367 7.90 6.17 7.93
N CYS A 368 9.18 5.82 7.96
CA CYS A 368 10.26 6.72 8.32
C CYS A 368 11.14 7.07 7.12
N ALA A 369 11.09 8.34 6.73
CA ALA A 369 11.83 8.92 5.59
C ALA A 369 12.81 10.02 6.07
N GLY A 370 14.01 9.62 6.47
CA GLY A 370 15.04 10.58 6.90
C GLY A 370 15.94 10.09 8.02
N LYS A 371 16.45 11.03 8.81
CA LYS A 371 17.37 10.74 9.91
C LYS A 371 16.81 11.21 11.25
N LEU A 372 16.71 10.28 12.20
CA LEU A 372 16.33 10.54 13.59
C LEU A 372 17.47 10.13 14.52
N THR A 373 17.72 10.94 15.54
CA THR A 373 18.65 10.63 16.62
C THR A 373 17.95 10.77 17.97
N CYS A 374 18.11 9.79 18.85
CA CYS A 374 17.60 9.84 20.21
C CYS A 374 18.55 9.22 21.24
N VAL A 375 18.29 9.46 22.53
CA VAL A 375 18.91 8.70 23.61
C VAL A 375 18.16 7.39 23.77
N ASP A 376 16.85 7.45 23.99
CA ASP A 376 15.98 6.31 24.23
C ASP A 376 15.02 6.07 23.05
N LEU A 377 15.09 4.90 22.43
CA LEU A 377 14.11 4.43 21.44
C LEU A 377 13.26 3.33 22.06
N SER A 378 11.94 3.51 22.11
CA SER A 378 11.00 2.48 22.58
C SER A 378 9.95 2.13 21.54
N MET A 379 9.62 0.84 21.46
CA MET A 379 8.61 0.29 20.57
C MET A 379 7.76 -0.70 21.37
N ASP A 380 6.45 -0.49 21.38
CA ASP A 380 5.50 -1.38 22.06
C ASP A 380 5.32 -2.70 21.30
N PRO A 381 4.83 -3.78 21.96
CA PRO A 381 4.52 -5.03 21.28
C PRO A 381 3.59 -4.81 20.08
N GLY A 382 3.92 -5.40 18.93
CA GLY A 382 3.15 -5.27 17.69
C GLY A 382 3.47 -4.02 16.85
N SER A 383 4.36 -3.14 17.32
CA SER A 383 4.77 -1.96 16.56
C SER A 383 5.49 -2.29 15.26
N LYS A 384 5.27 -1.47 14.23
CA LYS A 384 5.83 -1.66 12.89
C LYS A 384 6.60 -0.41 12.44
N LEU A 385 7.90 -0.55 12.20
CA LEU A 385 8.78 0.52 11.76
C LEU A 385 9.36 0.20 10.39
N PHE A 386 8.89 0.93 9.37
CA PHE A 386 9.29 0.73 7.98
C PHE A 386 10.13 1.92 7.52
N MET A 387 11.36 1.68 7.07
CA MET A 387 12.34 2.72 6.79
C MET A 387 12.66 2.82 5.29
N GLU A 388 12.53 4.01 4.72
CA GLU A 388 12.92 4.24 3.31
C GLU A 388 14.43 4.07 3.09
N GLY A 389 14.80 3.64 1.88
CA GLY A 389 16.19 3.56 1.43
C GLY A 389 17.03 4.82 1.75
N GLY A 390 18.09 4.62 2.52
CA GLY A 390 19.04 5.65 2.96
C GLY A 390 18.59 6.44 4.18
N SER A 391 17.52 6.02 4.86
CA SER A 391 17.14 6.52 6.19
C SER A 391 18.03 5.95 7.29
N GLU A 392 18.14 6.66 8.41
CA GLU A 392 18.95 6.25 9.56
C GLU A 392 18.25 6.59 10.88
N ILE A 393 18.18 5.64 11.80
CA ILE A 393 17.77 5.91 13.18
C ILE A 393 18.98 5.64 14.08
N VAL A 394 19.37 6.66 14.85
CA VAL A 394 20.47 6.60 15.82
C VAL A 394 19.88 6.62 17.23
N PHE A 395 20.29 5.68 18.08
CA PHE A 395 19.83 5.61 19.47
C PHE A 395 20.92 5.12 20.40
N THR A 396 20.82 5.45 21.70
CA THR A 396 21.74 4.92 22.72
C THR A 396 21.17 3.69 23.40
N ASN A 397 19.91 3.75 23.84
CA ASN A 397 19.19 2.68 24.52
C ASN A 397 17.97 2.27 23.70
N LEU A 398 17.69 0.97 23.62
CA LEU A 398 16.55 0.40 22.93
C LEU A 398 15.67 -0.37 23.91
N THR A 399 14.37 -0.05 23.90
CA THR A 399 13.32 -0.85 24.54
C THR A 399 12.38 -1.38 23.46
N ALA A 400 12.72 -2.54 22.89
CA ALA A 400 11.90 -3.24 21.90
C ALA A 400 11.67 -4.68 22.37
N ILE A 401 10.64 -4.87 23.19
CA ILE A 401 10.30 -6.15 23.80
C ILE A 401 8.86 -6.49 23.39
N GLY A 402 8.74 -7.19 22.26
CA GLY A 402 7.47 -7.77 21.83
C GLY A 402 7.14 -9.05 22.61
N ASP A 403 6.18 -9.81 22.09
CA ASP A 403 5.90 -11.16 22.54
C ASP A 403 5.65 -12.10 21.35
N CYS A 404 5.44 -13.39 21.61
CA CYS A 404 5.27 -14.40 20.58
C CYS A 404 3.98 -14.25 19.73
N GLY A 405 3.10 -13.32 20.09
CA GLY A 405 1.87 -12.99 19.35
C GLY A 405 1.85 -11.58 18.77
N GLN A 406 2.67 -10.68 19.30
CA GLN A 406 2.80 -9.28 18.90
C GLN A 406 4.28 -8.98 18.67
N TYR A 407 4.80 -9.48 17.55
CA TYR A 407 6.17 -9.20 17.12
C TYR A 407 6.30 -7.73 16.71
N ILE A 408 7.44 -7.13 17.03
CA ILE A 408 7.82 -5.82 16.49
C ILE A 408 8.44 -6.03 15.12
N GLU A 409 7.97 -5.31 14.10
CA GLU A 409 8.49 -5.40 12.74
C GLU A 409 9.43 -4.23 12.43
N ILE A 410 10.64 -4.52 11.97
CA ILE A 410 11.61 -3.51 11.51
C ILE A 410 12.08 -3.89 10.11
N ARG A 411 11.69 -3.13 9.10
CA ARG A 411 12.04 -3.49 7.71
C ARG A 411 12.31 -2.28 6.84
N ALA A 412 12.99 -2.52 5.72
CA ALA A 412 13.18 -1.51 4.69
C ALA A 412 11.95 -1.36 3.78
N LEU A 413 11.72 -0.16 3.26
CA LEU A 413 10.78 0.15 2.17
C LEU A 413 11.58 0.34 0.89
N CYS A 414 11.55 -0.65 0.00
CA CYS A 414 12.33 -0.62 -1.25
C CYS A 414 11.58 0.05 -2.43
N ASP A 415 10.24 0.16 -2.38
CA ASP A 415 9.40 1.01 -3.24
C ASP A 415 8.16 1.51 -2.45
N PRO A 416 7.78 2.81 -2.50
CA PRO A 416 6.51 3.30 -1.94
C PRO A 416 5.25 2.76 -2.66
N VAL A 417 5.40 2.04 -3.78
CA VAL A 417 4.32 1.42 -4.56
C VAL A 417 4.63 -0.07 -4.77
N LEU A 418 4.27 -0.89 -3.78
CA LEU A 418 4.09 -2.35 -3.86
C LEU A 418 5.34 -3.26 -3.92
N GLU A 419 5.18 -4.40 -3.25
CA GLU A 419 5.99 -5.64 -3.17
C GLU A 419 7.11 -5.73 -2.11
N VAL A 420 7.05 -6.85 -1.37
CA VAL A 420 7.66 -7.11 -0.06
C VAL A 420 9.06 -7.75 -0.16
N ASP A 421 9.51 -8.13 -1.36
CA ASP A 421 10.67 -9.03 -1.53
C ASP A 421 11.78 -8.49 -2.45
N ASP A 422 11.93 -7.16 -2.62
CA ASP A 422 13.01 -6.61 -3.45
C ASP A 422 14.21 -6.13 -2.62
N VAL A 423 15.43 -6.49 -3.06
CA VAL A 423 16.67 -5.97 -2.45
C VAL A 423 16.74 -4.47 -2.72
N CYS A 424 16.68 -3.64 -1.67
CA CYS A 424 16.75 -2.18 -1.77
C CYS A 424 17.97 -1.72 -2.58
N VAL A 425 17.76 -1.42 -3.87
CA VAL A 425 18.80 -1.00 -4.82
C VAL A 425 19.35 0.39 -4.49
N ASN A 426 18.64 1.15 -3.66
CA ASN A 426 18.97 2.49 -3.19
C ASN A 426 19.26 2.48 -1.69
N ALA A 427 20.53 2.30 -1.29
CA ALA A 427 21.07 2.43 0.07
C ALA A 427 20.24 1.79 1.20
N THR A 428 20.66 0.62 1.72
CA THR A 428 20.02 -0.05 2.86
C THR A 428 19.82 0.91 4.06
N PRO A 429 18.62 0.98 4.67
CA PRO A 429 18.39 1.78 5.86
C PRO A 429 19.22 1.29 7.05
N ILE A 430 19.61 2.22 7.93
CA ILE A 430 20.56 1.97 9.01
C ILE A 430 19.89 2.11 10.39
N PHE A 431 20.00 1.06 11.19
CA PHE A 431 19.65 1.03 12.61
C PHE A 431 20.93 1.14 13.44
N ASN A 432 21.23 2.35 13.92
CA ASN A 432 22.53 2.71 14.50
C ASN A 432 22.46 2.80 16.03
N SER A 433 23.10 1.83 16.69
CA SER A 433 23.12 1.72 18.14
C SER A 433 24.44 2.23 18.73
N GLY A 434 24.34 3.24 19.58
CA GLY A 434 25.47 3.81 20.33
C GLY A 434 25.96 2.95 21.50
N SER A 435 25.25 1.89 21.85
CA SER A 435 25.61 0.96 22.93
C SER A 435 25.20 -0.49 22.59
N VAL A 436 25.46 -1.44 23.48
CA VAL A 436 25.02 -2.83 23.30
C VAL A 436 23.58 -2.95 23.80
N ASN A 437 22.65 -3.24 22.89
CA ASN A 437 21.23 -3.35 23.17
C ASN A 437 20.71 -4.78 23.00
N THR A 438 19.57 -5.08 23.61
CA THR A 438 18.86 -6.35 23.46
C THR A 438 17.42 -6.05 23.07
N ALA A 439 16.91 -6.75 22.05
CA ALA A 439 15.52 -6.72 21.62
C ALA A 439 14.95 -8.15 21.68
N GLN A 440 13.64 -8.28 21.84
CA GLN A 440 13.00 -9.60 21.89
C GLN A 440 11.73 -9.62 21.05
N TYR A 441 11.46 -10.76 20.40
CA TYR A 441 10.29 -10.94 19.55
C TYR A 441 10.16 -9.85 18.50
N ILE A 442 11.22 -9.71 17.70
CA ILE A 442 11.24 -8.78 16.57
C ILE A 442 11.42 -9.56 15.25
N LYS A 443 10.81 -9.06 14.19
CA LYS A 443 11.04 -9.49 12.80
C LYS A 443 11.88 -8.42 12.12
N VAL A 444 12.96 -8.80 11.46
CA VAL A 444 13.85 -7.86 10.77
C VAL A 444 14.07 -8.31 9.34
N SER A 445 13.91 -7.41 8.36
CA SER A 445 14.20 -7.68 6.93
C SER A 445 14.88 -6.49 6.25
N ASN A 446 15.89 -6.77 5.43
CA ASN A 446 16.59 -5.81 4.59
C ASN A 446 17.20 -4.60 5.35
N MET A 447 17.69 -4.82 6.58
CA MET A 447 18.22 -3.75 7.44
C MET A 447 19.73 -3.87 7.67
N GLU A 448 20.43 -2.73 7.73
CA GLU A 448 21.80 -2.66 8.27
C GLU A 448 21.75 -2.26 9.75
N CYS A 449 22.38 -3.02 10.64
CA CYS A 449 22.65 -2.59 12.01
C CYS A 449 24.10 -2.14 12.16
N GLN A 450 24.29 -0.91 12.60
CA GLN A 450 25.58 -0.40 13.08
C GLN A 450 25.58 -0.40 14.60
N GLY A 451 26.65 -0.89 15.23
CA GLY A 451 26.68 -1.12 16.67
C GLY A 451 26.35 -2.57 17.03
N THR A 452 25.63 -2.80 18.13
CA THR A 452 25.26 -4.17 18.55
C THR A 452 23.85 -4.21 19.11
N VAL A 453 22.95 -4.87 18.38
CA VAL A 453 21.61 -5.23 18.85
C VAL A 453 21.47 -6.74 18.81
N ASN A 454 21.30 -7.35 19.99
CA ASN A 454 21.04 -8.78 20.14
C ASN A 454 19.53 -9.01 20.14
N ALA A 455 18.99 -9.51 19.03
CA ALA A 455 17.58 -9.83 18.88
C ALA A 455 17.35 -11.31 19.25
N THR A 456 16.63 -11.58 20.35
CA THR A 456 16.39 -12.94 20.85
C THR A 456 14.93 -13.33 20.72
N ASN A 457 14.65 -14.60 20.41
CA ASN A 457 13.31 -15.06 20.02
C ASN A 457 12.75 -14.26 18.83
N SER A 458 13.63 -13.93 17.89
CA SER A 458 13.38 -13.01 16.79
C SER A 458 13.63 -13.69 15.45
N PHE A 459 12.97 -13.21 14.38
CA PHE A 459 13.10 -13.77 13.04
C PHE A 459 14.02 -12.93 12.17
N ASP A 460 14.94 -13.62 11.48
CA ASP A 460 15.71 -13.06 10.38
C ASP A 460 14.94 -13.32 9.09
N GLU A 461 14.29 -12.28 8.57
CA GLU A 461 13.49 -12.32 7.35
C GLU A 461 14.35 -12.06 6.09
N GLY A 462 15.68 -12.12 6.21
CA GLY A 462 16.61 -11.99 5.09
C GLY A 462 17.09 -10.56 4.84
N GLY A 463 18.18 -10.45 4.07
CA GLY A 463 18.76 -9.15 3.67
C GLY A 463 19.40 -8.33 4.80
N ASN A 464 19.54 -8.89 6.00
CA ASN A 464 20.06 -8.19 7.17
C ASN A 464 21.58 -8.23 7.26
N THR A 465 22.20 -7.12 7.64
CA THR A 465 23.65 -7.02 7.88
C THR A 465 23.94 -6.41 9.26
N GLY A 466 24.97 -6.89 9.95
CA GLY A 466 25.38 -6.35 11.26
C GLY A 466 24.48 -6.73 12.46
N TRP A 467 23.31 -7.32 12.23
CA TRP A 467 22.41 -7.82 13.28
C TRP A 467 22.91 -9.15 13.89
N THR A 468 22.61 -9.37 15.18
CA THR A 468 22.72 -10.70 15.80
C THR A 468 21.32 -11.18 16.15
N ILE A 469 20.73 -11.97 15.27
CA ILE A 469 19.36 -12.48 15.39
C ILE A 469 19.42 -13.95 15.82
N SER A 470 18.62 -14.29 16.83
CA SER A 470 18.47 -15.66 17.30
C SER A 470 17.00 -15.99 17.45
N GLU A 471 16.55 -17.00 16.71
CA GLU A 471 15.19 -17.52 16.81
C GLU A 471 14.98 -18.26 18.15
N SER A 472 13.71 -18.47 18.50
CA SER A 472 13.35 -19.23 19.69
C SER A 472 13.83 -20.68 19.56
N SER A 473 14.53 -21.17 20.58
CA SER A 473 14.93 -22.58 20.68
C SER A 473 13.86 -23.48 21.33
N VAL A 474 12.69 -22.91 21.65
CA VAL A 474 11.59 -23.66 22.26
C VAL A 474 10.92 -24.52 21.19
N ILE A 475 10.98 -25.84 21.39
CA ILE A 475 10.21 -26.79 20.60
C ILE A 475 8.81 -26.90 21.22
N SER A 476 7.77 -26.72 20.41
CA SER A 476 6.37 -26.80 20.84
C SER A 476 5.50 -27.47 19.78
N THR A 477 4.24 -27.75 20.13
CA THR A 477 3.23 -28.22 19.18
C THR A 477 2.03 -27.30 19.25
N LEU A 478 1.62 -26.75 18.10
CA LEU A 478 0.43 -25.92 17.97
C LEU A 478 -0.59 -26.59 17.04
N TYR A 479 -1.86 -26.42 17.37
CA TYR A 479 -3.01 -26.95 16.65
C TYR A 479 -3.81 -25.80 16.05
N TRP A 480 -4.18 -25.91 14.77
CA TRP A 480 -5.10 -24.95 14.17
C TRP A 480 -6.50 -25.10 14.78
N ILE A 481 -7.13 -23.99 15.13
CA ILE A 481 -8.51 -23.92 15.64
C ILE A 481 -9.36 -22.84 14.92
N GLY A 482 -8.79 -22.21 13.89
CA GLY A 482 -9.38 -21.04 13.24
C GLY A 482 -10.59 -21.32 12.35
N ASN A 483 -10.87 -22.57 11.98
CA ASN A 483 -11.71 -22.89 10.80
C ASN A 483 -11.11 -22.18 9.58
N THR A 484 -11.87 -21.30 8.93
CA THR A 484 -11.31 -20.32 7.99
C THR A 484 -10.61 -19.19 8.73
N GLY A 485 -9.32 -18.95 8.47
CA GLY A 485 -8.56 -17.93 9.20
C GLY A 485 -7.15 -17.68 8.68
N ASN A 486 -6.52 -16.62 9.21
CA ASN A 486 -5.15 -16.21 8.87
C ASN A 486 -4.12 -16.92 9.75
N TRP A 487 -3.09 -17.51 9.14
CA TRP A 487 -1.95 -18.16 9.80
C TRP A 487 -1.27 -17.27 10.83
N ASN A 488 -1.10 -15.98 10.54
CA ASN A 488 -0.39 -15.05 11.43
C ASN A 488 -1.29 -14.46 12.53
N ASP A 489 -2.56 -14.89 12.63
CA ASP A 489 -3.44 -14.54 13.75
C ASP A 489 -3.32 -15.57 14.88
N THR A 490 -2.81 -15.11 16.02
CA THR A 490 -2.69 -15.89 17.26
C THR A 490 -3.99 -16.57 17.68
N GLY A 491 -5.14 -15.95 17.41
CA GLY A 491 -6.46 -16.48 17.72
C GLY A 491 -6.78 -17.82 17.05
N ASN A 492 -6.04 -18.19 16.00
CA ASN A 492 -6.24 -19.41 15.23
C ASN A 492 -5.35 -20.58 15.67
N TRP A 493 -4.47 -20.40 16.67
CA TRP A 493 -3.58 -21.44 17.16
C TRP A 493 -3.92 -21.86 18.60
N SER A 494 -3.68 -23.12 18.95
CA SER A 494 -3.87 -23.64 20.31
C SER A 494 -2.75 -24.61 20.71
N ALA A 495 -2.35 -24.63 21.98
CA ALA A 495 -1.46 -25.69 22.51
C ALA A 495 -2.10 -27.09 22.55
N SER A 496 -3.39 -27.23 22.24
CA SER A 496 -4.09 -28.51 22.20
C SER A 496 -5.21 -28.53 21.16
N SER A 497 -5.43 -29.68 20.52
CA SER A 497 -6.52 -29.87 19.54
C SER A 497 -7.89 -29.44 20.09
N GLY A 498 -8.53 -28.48 19.42
CA GLY A 498 -9.84 -27.91 19.79
C GLY A 498 -9.85 -27.14 21.12
N GLY A 499 -8.67 -26.79 21.65
CA GLY A 499 -8.51 -26.04 22.89
C GLY A 499 -8.77 -24.54 22.74
N PRO A 500 -8.56 -23.75 23.81
CA PRO A 500 -8.57 -22.29 23.72
C PRO A 500 -7.40 -21.79 22.87
N ALA A 501 -7.54 -20.58 22.31
CA ALA A 501 -6.45 -19.93 21.59
C ALA A 501 -5.20 -19.77 22.48
N ASP A 502 -4.04 -19.98 21.87
CA ASP A 502 -2.73 -19.68 22.40
C ASP A 502 -2.34 -18.26 21.95
N VAL A 503 -1.43 -17.61 22.70
CA VAL A 503 -0.97 -16.25 22.38
C VAL A 503 0.18 -16.24 21.38
N CYS A 504 0.70 -17.40 20.96
CA CYS A 504 1.84 -17.49 20.06
C CYS A 504 1.46 -17.97 18.66
N ILE A 505 2.09 -17.39 17.63
CA ILE A 505 2.13 -17.98 16.28
C ILE A 505 3.28 -19.01 16.16
N PRO A 506 3.20 -19.94 15.19
CA PRO A 506 4.27 -20.91 14.91
C PRO A 506 5.64 -20.27 14.59
N SER A 507 6.72 -20.96 14.98
CA SER A 507 8.12 -20.64 14.68
C SER A 507 8.82 -21.84 14.04
N LYS A 508 10.08 -21.72 13.58
CA LYS A 508 10.86 -22.85 13.03
C LYS A 508 11.09 -24.00 14.03
N GLY A 509 10.83 -23.79 15.33
CA GLY A 509 10.83 -24.84 16.36
C GLY A 509 9.47 -25.52 16.61
N THR A 510 8.39 -25.04 15.99
CA THR A 510 7.02 -25.45 16.31
C THR A 510 6.48 -26.49 15.33
N HIS A 511 6.03 -27.63 15.85
CA HIS A 511 5.29 -28.63 15.07
C HIS A 511 3.83 -28.20 14.95
N VAL A 512 3.34 -27.92 13.75
CA VAL A 512 1.94 -27.53 13.53
C VAL A 512 1.08 -28.72 13.12
N VAL A 513 -0.11 -28.80 13.70
CA VAL A 513 -1.06 -29.89 13.48
C VAL A 513 -2.42 -29.33 13.06
N PHE A 514 -2.90 -29.83 11.94
CA PHE A 514 -4.22 -29.57 11.39
C PHE A 514 -5.03 -30.86 11.48
N ASP A 515 -6.07 -30.87 12.31
CA ASP A 515 -6.86 -32.08 12.57
C ASP A 515 -8.38 -31.88 12.43
N ASN A 516 -9.16 -32.90 12.80
CA ASN A 516 -10.62 -32.84 12.68
C ASN A 516 -11.27 -31.70 13.49
N ASN A 517 -10.62 -31.19 14.55
CA ASN A 517 -11.11 -30.06 15.34
C ASN A 517 -10.66 -28.72 14.77
N SER A 518 -9.83 -28.71 13.73
CA SER A 518 -9.33 -27.51 13.07
C SER A 518 -10.33 -26.90 12.10
N PHE A 519 -11.27 -27.70 11.56
CA PHE A 519 -12.09 -27.31 10.40
C PHE A 519 -13.51 -27.84 10.40
N VAL A 520 -14.36 -27.16 9.63
CA VAL A 520 -15.55 -27.69 8.98
C VAL A 520 -15.31 -27.88 7.47
N ILE A 521 -16.27 -28.46 6.74
CA ILE A 521 -16.14 -28.71 5.30
C ILE A 521 -16.00 -27.38 4.55
N GLY A 522 -14.95 -27.26 3.71
CA GLY A 522 -14.76 -26.11 2.82
C GLY A 522 -13.99 -24.93 3.42
N ASP A 523 -13.38 -25.08 4.60
CA ASP A 523 -12.61 -24.02 5.23
C ASP A 523 -11.25 -23.76 4.56
N THR A 524 -10.74 -22.55 4.76
CA THR A 524 -9.48 -22.09 4.17
C THR A 524 -8.50 -21.57 5.23
N VAL A 525 -7.26 -22.03 5.18
CA VAL A 525 -6.14 -21.39 5.89
C VAL A 525 -5.48 -20.40 4.93
N SER A 526 -5.36 -19.13 5.34
CA SER A 526 -4.70 -18.10 4.54
C SER A 526 -3.36 -17.68 5.17
N LEU A 527 -2.31 -17.48 4.38
CA LEU A 527 -1.00 -16.98 4.83
C LEU A 527 -0.56 -15.80 3.94
N PHE A 528 -0.64 -14.59 4.47
CA PHE A 528 -0.32 -13.35 3.73
C PHE A 528 1.02 -12.72 4.12
N GLU A 529 1.63 -13.22 5.20
CA GLU A 529 2.96 -12.84 5.65
C GLU A 529 3.83 -14.10 5.74
N TYR A 530 5.07 -13.97 6.21
CA TYR A 530 5.93 -15.13 6.40
C TYR A 530 5.35 -16.09 7.47
N GLY A 531 5.31 -17.37 7.12
CA GLY A 531 4.89 -18.47 7.98
C GLY A 531 6.07 -19.35 8.33
N TYR A 532 6.14 -19.84 9.57
CA TYR A 532 7.23 -20.68 10.04
C TYR A 532 6.71 -21.93 10.72
N CYS A 533 7.29 -23.09 10.45
CA CYS A 533 7.10 -24.26 11.30
C CYS A 533 8.33 -25.17 11.28
N ALA A 534 8.47 -26.00 12.30
CA ALA A 534 9.38 -27.14 12.25
C ALA A 534 8.80 -28.17 11.27
N SER A 535 7.65 -28.74 11.62
CA SER A 535 6.95 -29.73 10.81
C SER A 535 5.49 -29.34 10.62
N MET A 536 4.89 -29.81 9.53
CA MET A 536 3.47 -29.60 9.25
C MET A 536 2.75 -30.93 9.07
N THR A 537 1.67 -31.16 9.82
CA THR A 537 0.89 -32.41 9.75
C THR A 537 -0.59 -32.14 9.58
N TRP A 538 -1.17 -32.64 8.49
CA TRP A 538 -2.59 -32.64 8.19
C TRP A 538 -3.16 -34.04 8.39
N VAL A 539 -4.10 -34.20 9.32
CA VAL A 539 -4.56 -35.52 9.75
C VAL A 539 -6.05 -35.56 10.07
N ASN A 540 -6.80 -36.45 9.44
CA ASN A 540 -8.26 -36.58 9.63
C ASN A 540 -9.04 -35.27 9.34
N ILE A 541 -8.62 -34.49 8.34
CA ILE A 541 -9.32 -33.24 7.97
C ILE A 541 -10.55 -33.52 7.09
N PRO A 542 -11.60 -32.67 7.14
CA PRO A 542 -12.74 -32.74 6.22
C PRO A 542 -12.34 -32.54 4.75
N THR A 543 -13.24 -32.81 3.81
CA THR A 543 -13.01 -32.59 2.37
C THR A 543 -13.08 -31.10 2.00
N GLY A 544 -12.27 -30.68 1.02
CA GLY A 544 -12.35 -29.35 0.43
C GLY A 544 -11.65 -28.27 1.25
N ILE A 545 -10.65 -28.65 2.03
CA ILE A 545 -9.82 -27.69 2.77
C ILE A 545 -8.82 -27.09 1.81
N VAL A 546 -8.63 -25.78 1.88
CA VAL A 546 -7.67 -25.05 1.06
C VAL A 546 -6.61 -24.41 1.97
N PHE A 547 -5.35 -24.49 1.57
CA PHE A 547 -4.29 -23.67 2.13
C PHE A 547 -3.75 -22.73 1.06
N GLU A 548 -4.00 -21.43 1.21
CA GLU A 548 -3.74 -20.41 0.20
C GLU A 548 -3.04 -19.17 0.77
N GLY A 549 -2.56 -18.31 -0.12
CA GLY A 549 -1.93 -17.03 0.25
C GLY A 549 -0.76 -16.68 -0.64
N ASP A 550 -0.15 -15.52 -0.39
CA ASP A 550 1.02 -14.98 -1.08
C ASP A 550 2.28 -14.92 -0.20
N GLY A 551 2.16 -15.19 1.11
CA GLY A 551 3.28 -15.13 2.06
C GLY A 551 4.15 -16.39 2.11
N ASN A 552 5.48 -16.25 2.05
CA ASN A 552 6.40 -17.41 2.02
C ASN A 552 6.33 -18.29 3.29
N LEU A 553 6.36 -19.62 3.11
CA LEU A 553 6.31 -20.61 4.18
C LEU A 553 7.66 -21.30 4.36
N PHE A 554 8.24 -21.18 5.56
CA PHE A 554 9.54 -21.75 5.91
C PHE A 554 9.39 -22.98 6.82
N ILE A 555 9.96 -24.10 6.40
CA ILE A 555 9.83 -25.41 7.06
C ILE A 555 11.22 -26.02 7.28
N THR A 556 11.50 -26.49 8.50
CA THR A 556 12.82 -27.07 8.84
C THR A 556 12.82 -28.57 9.10
N ASP A 557 11.67 -29.23 9.01
CA ASP A 557 11.47 -30.66 9.30
C ASP A 557 10.32 -31.22 8.42
N SER A 558 9.73 -32.34 8.79
CA SER A 558 8.83 -33.13 7.94
C SER A 558 7.51 -32.44 7.58
N ILE A 559 6.96 -32.84 6.43
CA ILE A 559 5.62 -32.42 5.96
C ILE A 559 4.78 -33.68 5.72
N VAL A 560 3.56 -33.68 6.25
CA VAL A 560 2.55 -34.70 5.97
C VAL A 560 1.27 -33.99 5.55
N PHE A 561 1.02 -33.95 4.25
CA PHE A 561 -0.22 -33.45 3.68
C PHE A 561 -1.34 -34.50 3.76
N HIS A 562 -2.52 -34.15 3.26
CA HIS A 562 -3.71 -35.02 3.28
C HIS A 562 -4.49 -34.88 1.98
N ASN A 563 -5.00 -35.98 1.42
CA ASN A 563 -5.72 -36.03 0.13
C ASN A 563 -7.04 -35.20 0.05
N ASN A 564 -7.42 -34.52 1.13
CA ASN A 564 -8.59 -33.65 1.20
C ASN A 564 -8.20 -32.16 1.17
N LEU A 565 -6.89 -31.88 1.20
CA LEU A 565 -6.28 -30.57 1.11
C LEU A 565 -5.95 -30.26 -0.35
N THR A 566 -6.21 -29.02 -0.75
CA THR A 566 -5.59 -28.38 -1.90
C THR A 566 -4.62 -27.31 -1.35
N ALA A 567 -3.35 -27.38 -1.71
CA ALA A 567 -2.35 -26.38 -1.33
C ALA A 567 -2.20 -25.40 -2.51
N ASP A 568 -2.99 -24.33 -2.50
CA ASP A 568 -3.14 -23.37 -3.59
C ASP A 568 -2.48 -22.04 -3.24
N PHE A 569 -1.14 -22.03 -3.27
CA PHE A 569 -0.34 -20.98 -2.67
C PHE A 569 0.44 -20.20 -3.75
N ASN A 570 0.26 -18.88 -3.79
CA ASN A 570 0.97 -17.99 -4.72
C ASN A 570 2.40 -17.66 -4.23
N GLY A 571 2.65 -17.71 -2.92
CA GLY A 571 4.01 -17.65 -2.36
C GLY A 571 4.77 -18.98 -2.44
N ASN A 572 6.00 -19.02 -1.91
CA ASN A 572 6.88 -20.17 -2.02
C ASN A 572 6.97 -20.98 -0.70
N ILE A 573 7.25 -22.28 -0.82
CA ILE A 573 7.60 -23.16 0.30
C ILE A 573 9.11 -23.34 0.34
N PHE A 574 9.75 -22.89 1.42
CA PHE A 574 11.19 -23.02 1.65
C PHE A 574 11.50 -24.14 2.65
N LEU A 575 12.39 -25.04 2.26
CA LEU A 575 12.82 -26.19 3.06
C LEU A 575 14.27 -25.98 3.56
N GLU A 576 14.44 -25.45 4.78
CA GLU A 576 15.67 -24.73 5.21
C GLU A 576 16.49 -25.36 6.35
N ASN A 577 16.53 -26.68 6.48
CA ASN A 577 17.32 -27.28 7.57
C ASN A 577 18.83 -27.24 7.28
N SER A 578 19.63 -26.83 8.27
CA SER A 578 21.09 -26.65 8.12
C SER A 578 21.94 -27.82 8.63
N ASN A 579 21.33 -28.91 9.12
CA ASN A 579 22.04 -30.08 9.62
C ASN A 579 22.16 -31.18 8.55
N PRO A 580 23.36 -31.41 7.97
CA PRO A 580 23.53 -32.35 6.87
C PRO A 580 23.37 -33.84 7.27
N LEU A 581 23.31 -34.14 8.57
CA LEU A 581 23.11 -35.50 9.07
C LEU A 581 21.64 -35.89 9.14
N ASP A 582 20.72 -34.94 9.03
CA ASP A 582 19.30 -35.21 9.14
C ASP A 582 18.75 -35.84 7.86
N THR A 583 17.61 -36.52 8.04
CA THR A 583 16.79 -37.10 6.97
C THR A 583 15.36 -36.70 7.26
N ILE A 584 14.78 -35.95 6.34
CA ILE A 584 13.48 -35.30 6.47
C ILE A 584 12.57 -35.82 5.37
N THR A 585 11.36 -36.23 5.74
CA THR A 585 10.41 -36.84 4.82
C THR A 585 9.29 -35.87 4.46
N ILE A 586 8.89 -35.89 3.20
CA ILE A 586 7.73 -35.18 2.67
C ILE A 586 6.73 -36.23 2.18
N THR A 587 5.54 -36.24 2.77
CA THR A 587 4.41 -37.10 2.36
C THR A 587 3.32 -36.23 1.76
N SER A 588 3.13 -36.32 0.44
CA SER A 588 2.15 -35.52 -0.31
C SER A 588 0.73 -36.03 -0.14
N ASN A 589 0.52 -37.34 0.08
CA ASN A 589 -0.80 -37.96 0.18
C ASN A 589 -1.77 -37.54 -0.95
N LEU A 590 -1.27 -37.44 -2.18
CA LEU A 590 -2.02 -36.99 -3.38
C LEU A 590 -2.55 -35.55 -3.33
N THR A 591 -2.09 -34.72 -2.37
CA THR A 591 -2.37 -33.28 -2.39
C THR A 591 -1.72 -32.66 -3.63
N GLU A 592 -2.51 -31.87 -4.37
CA GLU A 592 -2.01 -31.00 -5.44
C GLU A 592 -1.36 -29.78 -4.79
N ILE A 593 -0.05 -29.65 -4.99
CA ILE A 593 0.76 -28.53 -4.47
C ILE A 593 0.97 -27.54 -5.61
N ASN A 594 0.23 -26.44 -5.61
CA ASN A 594 0.30 -25.38 -6.62
C ASN A 594 1.24 -24.25 -6.16
N ALA A 595 2.36 -24.59 -5.54
CA ALA A 595 3.33 -23.65 -4.99
C ALA A 595 4.74 -24.05 -5.41
N ALA A 596 5.63 -23.08 -5.65
CA ALA A 596 7.02 -23.41 -5.87
C ALA A 596 7.65 -23.91 -4.56
N ILE A 597 8.49 -24.93 -4.65
CA ILE A 597 9.20 -25.51 -3.50
C ILE A 597 10.69 -25.26 -3.71
N ASN A 598 11.32 -24.55 -2.78
CA ASN A 598 12.74 -24.28 -2.77
C ASN A 598 13.44 -25.10 -1.67
N ILE A 599 14.40 -25.92 -2.07
CA ILE A 599 15.21 -26.75 -1.17
C ILE A 599 16.59 -26.12 -1.00
N ASP A 600 16.71 -25.26 0.01
CA ASP A 600 17.97 -24.60 0.40
C ASP A 600 18.57 -25.16 1.72
N GLY A 601 18.15 -26.35 2.13
CA GLY A 601 18.69 -27.05 3.28
C GLY A 601 19.82 -28.02 2.92
N SER A 602 20.71 -28.30 3.87
CA SER A 602 21.76 -29.32 3.71
C SER A 602 21.41 -30.81 3.99
N PRO A 603 20.27 -31.21 4.62
CA PRO A 603 19.99 -32.62 4.92
C PRO A 603 19.59 -33.41 3.68
N LEU A 604 19.17 -34.66 3.92
CA LEU A 604 18.36 -35.39 2.95
C LEU A 604 16.89 -34.99 3.07
N TRP A 605 16.33 -34.48 1.97
CA TRP A 605 14.89 -34.33 1.77
C TRP A 605 14.40 -35.48 0.89
N ASP A 606 13.43 -36.26 1.40
CA ASP A 606 12.93 -37.47 0.75
C ASP A 606 11.41 -37.38 0.53
N PHE A 607 10.98 -37.39 -0.72
CA PHE A 607 9.58 -37.56 -1.10
C PHE A 607 9.21 -39.05 -1.04
N VAL A 608 8.49 -39.43 0.02
CA VAL A 608 8.26 -40.85 0.36
C VAL A 608 7.05 -41.48 -0.33
N ASP A 609 6.27 -40.69 -1.05
CA ASP A 609 5.11 -41.13 -1.84
C ASP A 609 4.99 -40.33 -3.16
N TYR A 610 3.89 -40.56 -3.90
CA TYR A 610 3.66 -39.86 -5.15
C TYR A 610 3.32 -38.39 -4.91
N ALA A 611 4.27 -37.51 -5.25
CA ALA A 611 4.12 -36.07 -5.14
C ALA A 611 3.55 -35.44 -6.43
N VAL A 612 2.67 -34.46 -6.28
CA VAL A 612 2.12 -33.65 -7.38
C VAL A 612 2.43 -32.18 -7.09
N ILE A 613 3.42 -31.64 -7.80
CA ILE A 613 3.87 -30.25 -7.70
C ILE A 613 3.54 -29.57 -9.03
N ASN A 614 2.44 -28.83 -9.09
CA ASN A 614 2.02 -28.09 -10.29
C ASN A 614 2.72 -26.72 -10.36
N ASN A 615 4.01 -26.71 -10.04
CA ASN A 615 4.89 -25.55 -10.08
C ASN A 615 6.36 -26.02 -10.07
N THR A 616 7.29 -25.10 -9.87
CA THR A 616 8.73 -25.34 -9.88
C THR A 616 9.21 -26.01 -8.58
N LEU A 617 9.97 -27.09 -8.71
CA LEU A 617 10.81 -27.63 -7.64
C LEU A 617 12.25 -27.16 -7.87
N GLU A 618 12.71 -26.23 -7.04
CA GLU A 618 14.07 -25.71 -7.08
C GLU A 618 14.95 -26.42 -6.03
N PHE A 619 16.03 -27.05 -6.49
CA PHE A 619 17.00 -27.73 -5.63
C PHE A 619 18.30 -26.93 -5.57
N VAL A 620 18.45 -26.19 -4.46
CA VAL A 620 19.57 -25.27 -4.26
C VAL A 620 20.77 -25.98 -3.67
N GLN A 621 20.60 -26.77 -2.60
CA GLN A 621 21.69 -27.50 -1.95
C GLN A 621 21.21 -28.74 -1.18
N GLY A 622 22.16 -29.57 -0.71
CA GLY A 622 21.87 -30.72 0.14
C GLY A 622 21.69 -32.02 -0.63
N ARG A 623 20.78 -32.89 -0.18
CA ARG A 623 20.48 -34.17 -0.82
C ARG A 623 18.97 -34.30 -1.05
N LEU A 624 18.58 -34.73 -2.25
CA LEU A 624 17.19 -34.94 -2.65
C LEU A 624 16.98 -36.37 -3.14
N GLU A 625 15.93 -37.02 -2.64
CA GLU A 625 15.51 -38.37 -2.99
C GLU A 625 13.99 -38.47 -3.19
N PHE A 626 13.58 -39.41 -4.04
CA PHE A 626 12.17 -39.74 -4.29
C PHE A 626 11.94 -41.21 -3.97
N SER A 627 12.03 -41.60 -2.69
CA SER A 627 11.88 -42.99 -2.27
C SER A 627 10.46 -43.55 -2.51
N GLY A 628 9.47 -42.67 -2.68
CA GLY A 628 8.12 -43.00 -3.15
C GLY A 628 8.06 -43.57 -4.57
N GLY A 629 9.14 -43.42 -5.34
CA GLY A 629 9.32 -44.03 -6.67
C GLY A 629 8.72 -43.25 -7.82
N SER A 630 7.86 -42.25 -7.59
CA SER A 630 7.37 -41.37 -8.65
C SER A 630 6.96 -39.99 -8.17
N ALA A 631 7.04 -38.99 -9.05
CA ALA A 631 6.49 -37.65 -8.83
C ALA A 631 6.10 -36.99 -10.16
N LYS A 632 5.13 -36.07 -10.09
CA LYS A 632 4.77 -35.15 -11.16
C LYS A 632 5.17 -33.73 -10.73
N ILE A 633 5.94 -33.05 -11.56
CA ILE A 633 6.52 -31.72 -11.29
C ILE A 633 6.35 -30.89 -12.55
N ASP A 634 6.00 -29.61 -12.48
CA ASP A 634 5.99 -28.78 -13.69
C ASP A 634 7.42 -28.55 -14.20
N ASN A 635 8.27 -27.93 -13.37
CA ASN A 635 9.66 -27.64 -13.72
C ASN A 635 10.60 -28.07 -12.59
N PHE A 636 11.74 -28.68 -12.93
CA PHE A 636 12.81 -28.98 -11.98
C PHE A 636 14.05 -28.13 -12.28
N ILE A 637 14.50 -27.33 -11.30
CA ILE A 637 15.61 -26.38 -11.48
C ILE A 637 16.71 -26.63 -10.44
N SER A 638 17.95 -26.76 -10.91
CA SER A 638 19.17 -26.92 -10.10
C SER A 638 20.41 -26.46 -10.88
N SER A 639 20.35 -25.27 -11.49
CA SER A 639 21.43 -24.69 -12.31
C SER A 639 22.51 -23.91 -11.54
N ASN A 640 22.43 -23.87 -10.20
CA ASN A 640 23.43 -23.23 -9.34
C ASN A 640 24.75 -24.05 -9.24
N SER A 641 25.69 -23.65 -8.37
CA SER A 641 26.99 -24.35 -8.20
C SER A 641 27.26 -24.87 -6.78
N ASN A 642 26.24 -24.91 -5.93
CA ASN A 642 26.34 -25.43 -4.57
C ASN A 642 26.54 -26.96 -4.53
N SER A 643 26.90 -27.50 -3.36
CA SER A 643 27.05 -28.95 -3.16
C SER A 643 25.68 -29.63 -3.13
N ARG A 644 25.43 -30.51 -4.11
CA ARG A 644 24.13 -31.15 -4.34
C ARG A 644 24.27 -32.66 -4.56
N THR A 645 23.36 -33.45 -4.02
CA THR A 645 23.19 -34.88 -4.36
C THR A 645 21.76 -35.15 -4.77
N LEU A 646 21.52 -35.57 -6.01
CA LEU A 646 20.19 -35.91 -6.53
C LEU A 646 20.11 -37.41 -6.80
N ASN A 647 19.25 -38.13 -6.07
CA ASN A 647 19.02 -39.56 -6.27
C ASN A 647 17.66 -39.82 -6.94
N LEU A 648 17.71 -40.27 -8.18
CA LEU A 648 16.58 -40.68 -9.03
C LEU A 648 16.54 -42.20 -9.25
N THR A 649 17.28 -42.97 -8.45
CA THR A 649 17.40 -44.42 -8.66
C THR A 649 16.05 -45.11 -8.46
N ASN A 650 15.56 -45.80 -9.49
CA ASN A 650 14.20 -46.36 -9.56
C ASN A 650 13.06 -45.31 -9.42
N THR A 651 13.30 -44.08 -9.86
CA THR A 651 12.31 -42.99 -9.84
C THR A 651 11.72 -42.74 -11.21
N ILE A 652 10.40 -42.52 -11.29
CA ILE A 652 9.68 -42.01 -12.46
C ILE A 652 9.29 -40.55 -12.20
N LEU A 653 9.88 -39.61 -12.93
CA LEU A 653 9.48 -38.20 -12.87
C LEU A 653 8.73 -37.81 -14.14
N GLU A 654 7.53 -37.26 -13.96
CA GLU A 654 6.75 -36.65 -15.03
C GLU A 654 6.89 -35.12 -14.95
N LEU A 655 7.34 -34.50 -16.04
CA LEU A 655 7.55 -33.07 -16.21
C LEU A 655 6.42 -32.46 -17.05
N THR A 656 5.63 -31.58 -16.44
CA THR A 656 4.39 -31.03 -17.04
C THR A 656 4.39 -29.53 -17.31
N GLY A 657 5.50 -28.84 -17.07
CA GLY A 657 5.61 -27.40 -17.30
C GLY A 657 5.80 -27.00 -18.77
N GLU A 658 6.05 -25.71 -18.97
CA GLU A 658 6.41 -25.08 -20.24
C GLU A 658 7.74 -24.32 -20.08
N GLY A 659 8.45 -24.04 -21.17
CA GLY A 659 9.75 -23.39 -21.09
C GLY A 659 10.83 -24.37 -20.63
N VAL A 660 11.67 -24.00 -19.67
CA VAL A 660 12.73 -24.88 -19.16
C VAL A 660 12.17 -25.81 -18.07
N VAL A 661 11.90 -27.06 -18.45
CA VAL A 661 11.25 -28.05 -17.57
C VAL A 661 12.25 -28.88 -16.77
N TRP A 662 13.50 -28.98 -17.26
CA TRP A 662 14.61 -29.63 -16.56
C TRP A 662 15.87 -28.80 -16.75
N ASP A 663 16.38 -28.19 -15.69
CA ASP A 663 17.57 -27.35 -15.73
C ASP A 663 18.61 -27.76 -14.70
N LEU A 664 19.74 -28.29 -15.14
CA LEU A 664 20.84 -28.70 -14.26
C LEU A 664 22.14 -27.97 -14.55
N SER A 665 22.95 -27.88 -13.51
CA SER A 665 24.40 -27.65 -13.61
C SER A 665 25.15 -28.83 -13.03
N SER A 666 26.19 -29.29 -13.72
CA SER A 666 27.05 -30.38 -13.25
C SER A 666 28.04 -29.95 -12.17
N ALA A 667 28.17 -28.63 -11.90
CA ALA A 667 29.06 -28.11 -10.88
C ALA A 667 28.63 -28.58 -9.48
N ASN A 668 29.52 -29.31 -8.78
CA ASN A 668 29.31 -29.85 -7.43
C ASN A 668 28.05 -30.71 -7.25
N LEU A 669 27.57 -31.33 -8.34
CA LEU A 669 26.41 -32.22 -8.34
C LEU A 669 26.84 -33.69 -8.40
N THR A 670 26.30 -34.51 -7.50
CA THR A 670 26.36 -35.98 -7.56
C THR A 670 24.99 -36.51 -7.92
N THR A 671 24.88 -37.37 -8.93
CA THR A 671 23.60 -37.95 -9.35
C THR A 671 23.58 -39.47 -9.25
N GLY A 672 22.39 -40.04 -9.00
CA GLY A 672 22.11 -41.47 -9.16
C GLY A 672 20.88 -41.66 -10.04
N THR A 673 21.04 -42.20 -11.25
CA THR A 673 19.97 -42.29 -12.27
C THR A 673 19.65 -43.72 -12.68
N ALA A 674 20.13 -44.72 -11.95
CA ALA A 674 19.94 -46.12 -12.35
C ALA A 674 18.45 -46.52 -12.34
N ASN A 675 17.96 -47.10 -13.44
CA ASN A 675 16.56 -47.45 -13.64
C ASN A 675 15.59 -46.26 -13.46
N SER A 676 16.04 -45.03 -13.67
CA SER A 676 15.17 -43.85 -13.65
C SER A 676 14.44 -43.68 -14.97
N GLU A 677 13.27 -43.04 -14.92
CA GLU A 677 12.51 -42.57 -16.08
C GLU A 677 12.20 -41.08 -15.88
N LEU A 678 12.56 -40.26 -16.86
CA LEU A 678 12.18 -38.85 -16.93
C LEU A 678 11.27 -38.69 -18.14
N SER A 679 10.02 -38.27 -17.93
CA SER A 679 9.03 -38.11 -18.99
C SER A 679 8.61 -36.65 -19.12
N ILE A 680 8.62 -36.10 -20.32
CA ILE A 680 8.13 -34.75 -20.62
C ILE A 680 6.80 -34.91 -21.38
N THR A 681 5.68 -34.52 -20.77
CA THR A 681 4.33 -34.92 -21.24
C THR A 681 3.40 -33.76 -21.57
N ASN A 682 3.80 -32.50 -21.35
CA ASN A 682 2.91 -31.36 -21.62
C ASN A 682 2.64 -31.21 -23.13
N PRO A 683 1.37 -31.34 -23.58
CA PRO A 683 1.03 -31.37 -25.00
C PRO A 683 1.01 -29.99 -25.68
N SER A 684 1.17 -28.90 -24.92
CA SER A 684 1.18 -27.53 -25.44
C SER A 684 2.17 -27.35 -26.60
N ALA A 685 1.91 -26.37 -27.47
CA ALA A 685 2.80 -26.03 -28.58
C ALA A 685 4.04 -25.24 -28.14
N VAL A 686 4.10 -24.78 -26.89
CA VAL A 686 5.28 -24.12 -26.31
C VAL A 686 6.43 -25.12 -26.19
N ILE A 687 7.65 -24.69 -26.45
CA ILE A 687 8.87 -25.51 -26.35
C ILE A 687 9.10 -25.94 -24.89
N LYS A 688 9.48 -27.21 -24.70
CA LYS A 688 9.96 -27.75 -23.41
C LYS A 688 11.45 -27.99 -23.51
N GLU A 689 12.24 -27.28 -22.72
CA GLU A 689 13.69 -27.39 -22.72
C GLU A 689 14.19 -28.34 -21.61
N PHE A 690 15.03 -29.29 -22.02
CA PHE A 690 15.77 -30.23 -21.19
C PHE A 690 17.27 -29.90 -21.27
N ASN A 691 17.80 -29.26 -20.23
CA ASN A 691 19.22 -29.05 -20.03
C ASN A 691 19.76 -30.12 -19.06
N GLY A 692 20.28 -31.21 -19.60
CA GLY A 692 20.78 -32.32 -18.79
C GLY A 692 22.25 -32.21 -18.36
N ALA A 693 22.94 -31.11 -18.70
CA ALA A 693 24.24 -30.69 -18.15
C ALA A 693 25.43 -31.66 -18.31
N GLY A 694 25.46 -32.48 -19.36
CA GLY A 694 26.55 -33.45 -19.60
C GLY A 694 26.42 -34.75 -18.81
N LEU A 695 25.25 -35.01 -18.20
CA LEU A 695 25.06 -36.13 -17.28
C LEU A 695 24.55 -37.41 -17.97
N ILE A 696 24.52 -38.50 -17.19
CA ILE A 696 24.00 -39.80 -17.60
C ILE A 696 22.58 -39.96 -17.05
N TYR A 697 21.65 -40.27 -17.93
CA TYR A 697 20.26 -40.62 -17.61
C TYR A 697 19.95 -42.02 -18.09
N ASN A 698 19.05 -42.71 -17.38
CA ASN A 698 18.60 -44.01 -17.81
C ASN A 698 17.58 -43.86 -18.95
N ASP A 699 16.33 -43.51 -18.66
CA ASP A 699 15.30 -43.35 -19.69
C ASP A 699 14.84 -41.89 -19.75
N LEU A 700 14.83 -41.30 -20.95
CA LEU A 700 14.20 -40.02 -21.26
C LEU A 700 13.05 -40.27 -22.25
N ILE A 701 11.83 -39.94 -21.85
CA ILE A 701 10.61 -40.07 -22.65
C ILE A 701 10.16 -38.68 -23.10
N CYS A 702 10.09 -38.51 -24.40
CA CYS A 702 9.71 -37.28 -25.08
C CYS A 702 8.29 -37.39 -25.64
N ASP A 703 7.28 -37.19 -24.79
CA ASP A 703 5.85 -37.23 -25.13
C ASP A 703 5.22 -35.82 -25.12
N ALA A 704 5.92 -34.85 -25.70
CA ALA A 704 5.45 -33.50 -25.92
C ALA A 704 5.74 -33.06 -27.35
N SER A 705 4.86 -32.22 -27.90
CA SER A 705 4.89 -31.79 -29.31
C SER A 705 6.26 -31.28 -29.76
N ILE A 706 6.93 -30.48 -28.92
CA ILE A 706 8.25 -29.89 -29.19
C ILE A 706 9.10 -29.89 -27.94
N ILE A 707 10.26 -30.54 -28.01
CA ILE A 707 11.24 -30.60 -26.93
C ILE A 707 12.58 -30.10 -27.46
N LYS A 708 13.25 -29.24 -26.69
CA LYS A 708 14.61 -28.78 -26.95
C LYS A 708 15.57 -29.44 -25.98
N ILE A 709 16.61 -30.07 -26.47
CA ILE A 709 17.68 -30.69 -25.69
C ILE A 709 18.90 -29.79 -25.77
N THR A 710 19.43 -29.37 -24.61
CA THR A 710 20.60 -28.50 -24.50
C THR A 710 21.70 -29.16 -23.66
N GLY A 711 22.94 -28.73 -23.93
CA GLY A 711 24.15 -29.38 -23.44
C GLY A 711 24.35 -30.81 -23.95
N ASP A 712 25.54 -31.36 -23.69
CA ASP A 712 25.82 -32.77 -23.95
C ASP A 712 24.95 -33.66 -23.05
N ASN A 713 24.55 -34.83 -23.53
CA ASN A 713 23.73 -35.76 -22.74
C ASN A 713 24.05 -37.21 -23.07
N THR A 714 24.05 -38.10 -22.07
CA THR A 714 24.18 -39.55 -22.27
C THR A 714 22.93 -40.25 -21.76
N LEU A 715 22.22 -40.95 -22.63
CA LEU A 715 20.94 -41.62 -22.34
C LEU A 715 21.08 -43.13 -22.58
N ASN A 716 20.61 -43.98 -21.67
CA ASN A 716 20.48 -45.40 -21.98
C ASN A 716 19.33 -45.62 -22.97
N ARG A 717 18.22 -44.93 -22.78
CA ARG A 717 17.06 -45.00 -23.66
C ARG A 717 16.50 -43.62 -23.91
N LEU A 718 16.32 -43.28 -25.18
CA LEU A 718 15.51 -42.14 -25.62
C LEU A 718 14.24 -42.67 -26.27
N GLU A 719 13.08 -42.35 -25.71
CA GLU A 719 11.78 -42.66 -26.30
C GLU A 719 11.13 -41.39 -26.84
N ILE A 720 10.54 -41.45 -28.03
CA ILE A 720 9.89 -40.29 -28.66
C ILE A 720 8.55 -40.72 -29.26
N ALA A 721 7.48 -40.00 -28.90
CA ALA A 721 6.16 -40.26 -29.48
C ALA A 721 6.07 -39.80 -30.95
N ALA A 722 5.25 -40.49 -31.74
CA ALA A 722 5.10 -40.23 -33.16
C ALA A 722 4.60 -38.81 -33.44
N GLY A 723 5.20 -38.11 -34.40
CA GLY A 723 4.82 -36.74 -34.75
C GLY A 723 5.48 -35.63 -33.93
N ASN A 724 6.30 -35.97 -32.92
CA ASN A 724 7.00 -34.99 -32.08
C ASN A 724 8.26 -34.46 -32.75
N THR A 725 8.64 -33.23 -32.38
CA THR A 725 9.89 -32.59 -32.82
C THR A 725 10.86 -32.48 -31.65
N LEU A 726 12.08 -32.99 -31.85
CA LEU A 726 13.22 -32.74 -30.96
C LEU A 726 14.18 -31.75 -31.62
N ILE A 727 14.43 -30.66 -30.93
CA ILE A 727 15.41 -29.63 -31.28
C ILE A 727 16.65 -29.89 -30.43
N PHE A 728 17.82 -29.93 -31.05
CA PHE A 728 19.10 -30.06 -30.38
C PHE A 728 19.81 -28.71 -30.45
N GLU A 729 20.37 -28.23 -29.34
CA GLU A 729 21.28 -27.08 -29.35
C GLU A 729 22.47 -27.36 -30.28
N GLU A 730 22.95 -26.32 -30.96
CA GLU A 730 24.04 -26.45 -31.92
C GLU A 730 25.32 -27.02 -31.30
N GLY A 731 25.97 -27.94 -32.02
CA GLY A 731 27.25 -28.53 -31.63
C GLY A 731 27.24 -29.44 -30.40
N ILE A 732 26.10 -29.72 -29.78
CA ILE A 732 26.01 -30.67 -28.66
C ILE A 732 26.16 -32.11 -29.15
N ASN A 733 26.59 -33.00 -28.26
CA ASN A 733 26.56 -34.44 -28.47
C ASN A 733 25.51 -35.11 -27.57
N VAL A 734 24.54 -35.76 -28.20
CA VAL A 734 23.58 -36.64 -27.52
C VAL A 734 23.97 -38.09 -27.80
N GLN A 735 24.44 -38.78 -26.77
CA GLN A 735 24.78 -40.20 -26.83
C GLN A 735 23.59 -41.05 -26.37
N VAL A 736 23.20 -42.04 -27.18
CA VAL A 736 22.10 -42.97 -26.86
C VAL A 736 22.55 -44.43 -26.93
N ASP A 737 22.18 -45.28 -25.98
CA ASP A 737 22.31 -46.74 -26.13
C ASP A 737 21.18 -47.27 -27.03
N SER A 738 19.93 -46.96 -26.67
CA SER A 738 18.72 -47.36 -27.37
C SER A 738 17.84 -46.15 -27.73
N LEU A 739 17.22 -46.20 -28.91
CA LEU A 739 16.29 -45.18 -29.41
C LEU A 739 14.97 -45.87 -29.76
N ASP A 740 13.93 -45.59 -29.00
CA ASP A 740 12.59 -46.14 -29.18
C ASP A 740 11.68 -45.08 -29.80
N ALA A 741 11.55 -45.13 -31.11
CA ALA A 741 10.80 -44.13 -31.86
C ALA A 741 10.06 -44.78 -33.02
N VAL A 742 8.73 -44.78 -32.95
CA VAL A 742 7.86 -45.41 -33.95
C VAL A 742 7.16 -44.31 -34.74
N ALA A 743 7.82 -43.84 -35.79
CA ALA A 743 7.24 -42.86 -36.71
C ALA A 743 6.55 -43.52 -37.91
N SER A 744 5.58 -42.82 -38.47
CA SER A 744 4.88 -43.17 -39.70
C SER A 744 4.89 -41.99 -40.68
N CYS A 745 4.61 -42.23 -41.95
CA CYS A 745 4.65 -41.17 -42.95
C CYS A 745 3.54 -40.10 -42.79
N ASP A 746 2.58 -40.32 -41.90
CA ASP A 746 1.54 -39.38 -41.46
C ASP A 746 1.81 -38.78 -40.07
N LEU A 747 2.73 -39.35 -39.30
CA LEU A 747 3.21 -38.84 -38.01
C LEU A 747 4.75 -38.94 -37.96
N PRO A 748 5.48 -38.20 -38.82
CA PRO A 748 6.93 -38.27 -38.85
C PRO A 748 7.53 -37.64 -37.59
N ILE A 749 8.65 -38.19 -37.10
CA ILE A 749 9.42 -37.59 -36.01
C ILE A 749 10.51 -36.69 -36.61
N SER A 750 10.71 -35.52 -36.03
CA SER A 750 11.68 -34.53 -36.54
C SER A 750 12.84 -34.34 -35.57
N PHE A 751 14.07 -34.50 -36.04
CA PHE A 751 15.30 -34.09 -35.34
C PHE A 751 15.92 -32.89 -36.05
N ILE A 752 16.11 -31.81 -35.31
CA ILE A 752 16.56 -30.52 -35.86
C ILE A 752 17.65 -29.96 -34.97
N SER A 753 18.81 -29.59 -35.52
CA SER A 753 19.77 -28.74 -34.80
C SER A 753 19.35 -27.26 -34.93
N SER A 754 19.52 -26.48 -33.86
CA SER A 754 19.06 -25.09 -33.76
C SER A 754 19.73 -24.13 -34.75
N GLU A 755 20.94 -24.43 -35.23
CA GLU A 755 21.69 -23.59 -36.17
C GLU A 755 22.25 -24.39 -37.36
N PHE A 756 22.55 -23.67 -38.45
CA PHE A 756 23.00 -24.28 -39.71
C PHE A 756 24.50 -24.62 -39.75
N ASP A 757 25.36 -23.79 -39.17
CA ASP A 757 26.81 -23.87 -39.33
C ASP A 757 27.51 -24.80 -38.33
N ASN A 758 26.78 -25.33 -37.34
CA ASN A 758 27.32 -26.18 -36.26
C ASN A 758 26.31 -27.30 -35.91
N PRO A 759 26.32 -28.43 -36.65
CA PRO A 759 25.34 -29.50 -36.46
C PRO A 759 25.47 -30.14 -35.08
N ALA A 760 24.33 -30.55 -34.51
CA ALA A 760 24.32 -31.43 -33.35
C ALA A 760 24.75 -32.85 -33.76
N VAL A 761 25.38 -33.58 -32.83
CA VAL A 761 25.89 -34.94 -33.06
C VAL A 761 25.05 -35.95 -32.29
N LEU A 762 24.58 -36.98 -32.99
CA LEU A 762 23.99 -38.17 -32.39
C LEU A 762 25.02 -39.30 -32.38
N SER A 763 25.38 -39.79 -31.19
CA SER A 763 26.34 -40.88 -31.02
C SER A 763 25.70 -42.09 -30.33
N LYS A 764 26.32 -43.27 -30.48
CA LYS A 764 25.86 -44.50 -29.82
C LYS A 764 26.85 -45.06 -28.81
N SER A 765 26.35 -45.40 -27.62
CA SER A 765 27.05 -46.24 -26.64
C SER A 765 26.69 -47.73 -26.77
N GLY A 766 25.52 -48.03 -27.36
CA GLY A 766 24.93 -49.36 -27.45
C GLY A 766 25.26 -50.16 -28.71
N TRP A 767 24.26 -50.84 -29.28
CA TRP A 767 24.37 -51.66 -30.49
C TRP A 767 25.06 -50.89 -31.64
N ASP A 768 25.80 -51.61 -32.50
CA ASP A 768 26.58 -50.98 -33.57
C ASP A 768 25.72 -50.37 -34.69
N THR A 769 24.40 -50.54 -34.67
CA THR A 769 23.50 -50.01 -35.72
C THR A 769 22.30 -49.33 -35.09
N LEU A 770 22.04 -48.09 -35.50
CA LEU A 770 20.76 -47.40 -35.31
C LEU A 770 19.99 -47.39 -36.63
N THR A 771 18.75 -47.87 -36.61
CA THR A 771 17.85 -47.76 -37.76
C THR A 771 16.65 -46.91 -37.38
N ILE A 772 16.39 -45.84 -38.12
CA ILE A 772 15.19 -45.02 -38.00
C ILE A 772 14.35 -45.11 -39.26
N SER A 773 13.06 -44.81 -39.18
CA SER A 773 12.15 -44.86 -40.32
C SER A 773 11.07 -43.78 -40.24
N ASN A 774 10.77 -43.09 -41.35
CA ASN A 774 9.82 -41.97 -41.42
C ASN A 774 10.19 -40.76 -40.55
N PHE A 775 11.45 -40.35 -40.59
CA PHE A 775 11.93 -39.16 -39.87
C PHE A 775 12.11 -37.97 -40.81
N TYR A 776 12.26 -36.79 -40.20
CA TYR A 776 12.88 -35.62 -40.81
C TYR A 776 14.15 -35.24 -40.03
N LEU A 777 15.29 -35.20 -40.70
CA LEU A 777 16.57 -34.81 -40.11
C LEU A 777 17.05 -33.46 -40.69
N LYS A 778 17.36 -32.49 -39.82
CA LYS A 778 17.97 -31.22 -40.21
C LYS A 778 19.21 -30.94 -39.37
N ASN A 779 20.37 -30.89 -40.01
CA ASN A 779 21.66 -30.56 -39.34
C ASN A 779 22.03 -31.52 -38.19
N ILE A 780 21.79 -32.82 -38.35
CA ILE A 780 22.12 -33.85 -37.35
C ILE A 780 23.20 -34.78 -37.90
N GLU A 781 24.41 -34.64 -37.41
CA GLU A 781 25.53 -35.52 -37.74
C GLU A 781 25.45 -36.84 -36.95
N ALA A 782 25.77 -37.96 -37.59
CA ALA A 782 25.87 -39.26 -36.95
C ALA A 782 27.34 -39.63 -36.69
N ASP A 783 27.68 -39.90 -35.43
CA ASP A 783 29.04 -40.32 -35.07
C ASP A 783 29.31 -41.77 -35.48
N THR A 784 30.06 -41.96 -36.57
CA THR A 784 30.45 -43.27 -37.11
C THR A 784 31.75 -43.83 -36.51
N LEU A 785 32.35 -43.15 -35.52
CA LEU A 785 33.56 -43.64 -34.85
C LEU A 785 33.32 -45.02 -34.22
N GLY A 786 34.38 -45.84 -34.19
CA GLY A 786 34.30 -47.19 -33.64
C GLY A 786 33.49 -48.20 -34.48
N GLY A 787 33.07 -47.84 -35.70
CA GLY A 787 32.33 -48.73 -36.60
C GLY A 787 30.81 -48.72 -36.40
N LYS A 788 30.27 -47.67 -35.76
CA LYS A 788 28.82 -47.47 -35.62
C LYS A 788 28.19 -47.11 -36.97
N LEU A 789 26.98 -47.61 -37.19
CA LEU A 789 26.19 -47.43 -38.42
C LEU A 789 24.85 -46.75 -38.10
N PHE A 790 24.49 -45.79 -38.93
CA PHE A 790 23.25 -45.03 -38.81
C PHE A 790 22.48 -45.14 -40.12
N GLU A 791 21.34 -45.81 -40.08
CA GLU A 791 20.52 -46.14 -41.24
C GLU A 791 19.17 -45.43 -41.14
N ALA A 792 18.77 -44.74 -42.20
CA ALA A 792 17.52 -44.01 -42.28
C ALA A 792 16.69 -44.53 -43.47
N ASN A 793 15.55 -45.16 -43.16
CA ASN A 793 14.59 -45.64 -44.17
C ASN A 793 13.44 -44.64 -44.30
N GLN A 794 12.90 -44.47 -45.50
CA GLN A 794 11.75 -43.56 -45.75
C GLN A 794 11.86 -42.18 -45.05
N THR A 795 13.09 -41.66 -44.92
CA THR A 795 13.42 -40.49 -44.10
C THR A 795 13.94 -39.38 -44.99
N PHE A 796 13.58 -38.15 -44.66
CA PHE A 796 13.99 -36.97 -45.40
C PHE A 796 15.05 -36.20 -44.62
N SER A 797 15.93 -35.51 -45.35
CA SER A 797 16.97 -34.71 -44.74
C SER A 797 17.17 -33.36 -45.42
N SER A 798 17.66 -32.40 -44.65
CA SER A 798 18.15 -31.11 -45.13
C SER A 798 19.37 -30.66 -44.32
N GLY A 799 20.23 -29.85 -44.92
CA GLY A 799 21.46 -29.40 -44.26
C GLY A 799 22.50 -30.51 -44.07
N ASN A 800 23.34 -30.40 -43.02
CA ASN A 800 24.41 -31.35 -42.74
C ASN A 800 23.88 -32.60 -42.00
N VAL A 801 23.92 -33.75 -42.66
CA VAL A 801 23.52 -35.05 -42.09
C VAL A 801 24.60 -36.10 -42.33
N ASP A 802 25.87 -35.69 -42.25
CA ASP A 802 27.01 -36.58 -42.43
C ASP A 802 26.95 -37.79 -41.48
N GLY A 803 27.45 -38.94 -41.95
CA GLY A 803 27.42 -40.21 -41.20
C GLY A 803 26.15 -41.05 -41.37
N TRP A 804 25.03 -40.48 -41.83
CA TRP A 804 23.79 -41.22 -42.09
C TRP A 804 23.78 -41.92 -43.47
N THR A 805 23.27 -43.16 -43.50
CA THR A 805 22.99 -43.92 -44.73
C THR A 805 21.48 -43.93 -45.00
N PHE A 806 21.05 -43.33 -46.11
CA PHE A 806 19.64 -43.32 -46.52
C PHE A 806 19.37 -44.47 -47.49
N ASN A 807 18.55 -45.44 -47.07
CA ASN A 807 18.36 -46.70 -47.80
C ASN A 807 17.28 -46.64 -48.89
N ASP A 808 16.38 -45.66 -48.84
CA ASP A 808 15.27 -45.50 -49.79
C ASP A 808 15.43 -44.23 -50.63
N THR A 809 15.14 -44.31 -51.93
CA THR A 809 15.02 -43.12 -52.81
C THR A 809 13.54 -42.76 -52.96
N LEU A 810 13.01 -41.94 -52.04
CA LEU A 810 11.64 -41.43 -52.18
C LEU A 810 11.61 -40.35 -53.27
N GLY A 811 10.88 -40.63 -54.36
CA GLY A 811 10.64 -39.66 -55.44
C GLY A 811 9.54 -38.68 -55.06
N GLY A 812 9.71 -37.41 -55.44
CA GLY A 812 8.69 -36.38 -55.22
C GLY A 812 7.38 -36.68 -55.96
N GLN A 813 6.27 -36.42 -55.29
CA GLN A 813 4.90 -36.53 -55.80
C GLN A 813 4.23 -35.15 -55.83
N THR A 814 3.04 -35.07 -56.42
CA THR A 814 2.20 -33.88 -56.38
C THR A 814 1.00 -34.16 -55.49
N PHE A 815 0.91 -33.41 -54.39
CA PHE A 815 -0.17 -33.43 -53.44
C PHE A 815 -1.14 -32.31 -53.75
N VAL A 816 -2.43 -32.63 -53.78
CA VAL A 816 -3.49 -31.65 -53.98
C VAL A 816 -4.31 -31.54 -52.70
N TRP A 817 -4.48 -30.31 -52.20
CA TRP A 817 -5.28 -30.04 -51.02
C TRP A 817 -6.78 -30.08 -51.33
N LEU A 818 -7.50 -30.92 -50.60
CA LEU A 818 -8.94 -31.10 -50.69
C LEU A 818 -9.73 -30.20 -49.73
N GLY A 819 -9.13 -29.83 -48.59
CA GLY A 819 -9.77 -28.96 -47.60
C GLY A 819 -11.07 -29.52 -46.99
N ASN A 820 -11.17 -30.85 -46.85
CA ASN A 820 -12.34 -31.49 -46.21
C ASN A 820 -12.51 -31.05 -44.74
N THR A 821 -11.39 -30.77 -44.08
CA THR A 821 -11.24 -30.09 -42.79
C THR A 821 -10.11 -29.07 -42.90
N SER A 822 -9.77 -28.35 -41.82
CA SER A 822 -8.70 -27.36 -41.85
C SER A 822 -7.30 -27.91 -41.58
N ASP A 823 -7.14 -29.03 -40.89
CA ASP A 823 -5.83 -29.50 -40.41
C ASP A 823 -4.93 -30.06 -41.55
N TRP A 824 -3.75 -29.45 -41.76
CA TRP A 824 -2.75 -29.92 -42.73
C TRP A 824 -2.39 -31.40 -42.52
N HIS A 825 -2.33 -31.87 -41.28
CA HIS A 825 -1.84 -33.20 -40.96
C HIS A 825 -2.91 -34.29 -41.03
N THR A 826 -4.14 -33.94 -41.42
CA THR A 826 -5.20 -34.91 -41.68
C THR A 826 -5.08 -35.47 -43.10
N LEU A 827 -4.72 -36.76 -43.24
CA LEU A 827 -4.55 -37.45 -44.54
C LEU A 827 -5.76 -37.30 -45.48
N ALA A 828 -6.98 -37.25 -44.94
CA ALA A 828 -8.20 -37.10 -45.72
C ALA A 828 -8.30 -35.75 -46.45
N ASN A 829 -7.46 -34.77 -46.12
CA ASN A 829 -7.38 -33.49 -46.81
C ASN A 829 -6.44 -33.52 -48.03
N TRP A 830 -5.83 -34.66 -48.34
CA TRP A 830 -4.85 -34.79 -49.40
C TRP A 830 -5.24 -35.84 -50.42
N GLU A 831 -5.02 -35.53 -51.70
CA GLU A 831 -4.98 -36.52 -52.77
C GLU A 831 -3.65 -36.51 -53.52
N VAL A 832 -3.28 -37.68 -54.03
CA VAL A 832 -2.15 -37.87 -54.94
C VAL A 832 -2.66 -38.68 -56.12
N ASN A 833 -2.48 -38.17 -57.34
CA ASN A 833 -3.01 -38.80 -58.57
C ASN A 833 -4.53 -39.09 -58.52
N SER A 834 -5.32 -38.19 -57.93
CA SER A 834 -6.78 -38.32 -57.74
C SER A 834 -7.21 -39.52 -56.89
N LEU A 835 -6.33 -40.01 -56.02
CA LEU A 835 -6.61 -41.02 -55.01
C LEU A 835 -6.33 -40.42 -53.62
N PRO A 836 -7.05 -40.84 -52.56
CA PRO A 836 -6.75 -40.42 -51.19
C PRO A 836 -5.28 -40.68 -50.86
N ALA A 837 -4.60 -39.67 -50.31
CA ALA A 837 -3.22 -39.82 -49.91
C ALA A 837 -3.06 -40.82 -48.77
N THR A 838 -1.97 -41.59 -48.79
CA THR A 838 -1.62 -42.55 -47.73
C THR A 838 -0.51 -42.04 -46.81
N CYS A 839 0.08 -40.89 -47.13
CA CYS A 839 1.15 -40.21 -46.38
C CYS A 839 0.95 -38.69 -46.49
N LEU A 840 1.62 -37.90 -45.65
CA LEU A 840 1.61 -36.44 -45.76
C LEU A 840 2.66 -35.93 -46.78
N PRO A 841 2.50 -34.70 -47.31
CA PRO A 841 3.54 -34.08 -48.15
C PRO A 841 4.87 -33.94 -47.40
N THR A 842 5.96 -34.09 -48.15
CA THR A 842 7.34 -34.07 -47.64
C THR A 842 8.17 -33.03 -48.39
N ILE A 843 9.41 -32.75 -47.96
CA ILE A 843 10.31 -31.80 -48.64
C ILE A 843 10.64 -32.15 -50.11
N LYS A 844 10.21 -33.30 -50.62
CA LYS A 844 10.34 -33.69 -52.04
C LYS A 844 9.07 -33.47 -52.85
N ASP A 845 7.96 -33.17 -52.19
CA ASP A 845 6.62 -33.17 -52.80
C ASP A 845 6.14 -31.76 -53.14
N THR A 846 5.52 -31.61 -54.31
CA THR A 846 4.85 -30.36 -54.69
C THR A 846 3.43 -30.34 -54.13
N VAL A 847 3.10 -29.35 -53.32
CA VAL A 847 1.75 -29.08 -52.82
C VAL A 847 1.06 -28.07 -53.74
N ILE A 848 -0.12 -28.44 -54.22
CA ILE A 848 -0.97 -27.59 -55.06
C ILE A 848 -2.30 -27.36 -54.36
N ILE A 849 -2.69 -26.09 -54.25
CA ILE A 849 -4.04 -25.68 -53.84
C ILE A 849 -4.81 -25.29 -55.10
N ASP A 850 -5.75 -26.13 -55.53
CA ASP A 850 -6.51 -25.92 -56.76
C ASP A 850 -7.85 -25.19 -56.47
N PRO A 851 -8.18 -24.11 -57.21
CA PRO A 851 -9.44 -23.38 -57.08
C PRO A 851 -10.72 -24.21 -57.35
N VAL A 852 -10.63 -25.35 -58.03
CA VAL A 852 -11.79 -26.17 -58.43
C VAL A 852 -12.35 -27.03 -57.28
N ILE A 853 -11.59 -27.20 -56.18
CA ILE A 853 -11.87 -28.20 -55.14
C ILE A 853 -12.63 -27.62 -53.94
N PHE A 854 -12.60 -26.30 -53.76
CA PHE A 854 -13.29 -25.58 -52.70
C PHE A 854 -14.82 -25.53 -52.94
N SER A 855 -15.60 -26.28 -52.15
CA SER A 855 -17.06 -26.32 -52.32
C SER A 855 -17.75 -25.09 -51.70
N ALA A 856 -18.25 -24.17 -52.54
CA ALA A 856 -19.26 -23.13 -52.26
C ALA A 856 -19.11 -22.22 -51.01
N ALA A 857 -18.04 -22.33 -50.21
CA ALA A 857 -17.74 -21.48 -49.08
C ALA A 857 -16.84 -20.31 -49.53
N THR A 858 -17.09 -19.11 -49.02
CA THR A 858 -16.33 -17.90 -49.39
C THR A 858 -14.96 -17.78 -48.70
N THR A 859 -14.70 -18.64 -47.71
CA THR A 859 -13.44 -18.68 -46.95
C THR A 859 -13.13 -20.11 -46.52
N HIS A 860 -11.89 -20.54 -46.74
CA HIS A 860 -11.36 -21.84 -46.35
C HIS A 860 -10.19 -21.64 -45.39
N ASN A 861 -10.05 -22.53 -44.41
CA ASN A 861 -8.96 -22.47 -43.44
C ASN A 861 -8.05 -23.68 -43.61
N MET A 862 -6.76 -23.46 -43.44
CA MET A 862 -5.72 -24.47 -43.35
C MET A 862 -4.92 -24.19 -42.09
N THR A 863 -4.92 -25.11 -41.12
CA THR A 863 -4.18 -24.96 -39.87
C THR A 863 -2.98 -25.90 -39.89
N ILE A 864 -1.81 -25.39 -39.49
CA ILE A 864 -0.55 -26.11 -39.39
C ILE A 864 -0.14 -26.13 -37.92
N ASP A 865 -0.54 -27.19 -37.22
CA ASP A 865 -0.31 -27.36 -35.77
C ASP A 865 0.99 -28.12 -35.44
N ARG A 866 1.64 -28.70 -36.45
CA ARG A 866 2.92 -29.39 -36.37
C ARG A 866 3.77 -28.99 -37.57
N ASN A 867 5.07 -29.27 -37.51
CA ASN A 867 5.93 -28.99 -38.66
C ASN A 867 5.39 -29.66 -39.94
N ALA A 868 5.19 -28.85 -40.97
CA ALA A 868 4.75 -29.26 -42.28
C ALA A 868 5.90 -29.08 -43.28
N TYR A 869 5.89 -29.89 -44.32
CA TYR A 869 6.98 -29.96 -45.29
C TYR A 869 6.44 -30.00 -46.70
N CYS A 870 7.03 -29.22 -47.60
CA CYS A 870 6.83 -29.40 -49.02
C CYS A 870 8.07 -28.97 -49.79
N HIS A 871 8.23 -29.50 -51.00
CA HIS A 871 9.21 -29.01 -51.94
C HIS A 871 8.81 -27.64 -52.48
N SER A 872 7.58 -27.54 -52.96
CA SER A 872 7.00 -26.31 -53.50
C SER A 872 5.56 -26.21 -53.04
N PHE A 873 5.14 -25.06 -52.54
CA PHE A 873 3.76 -24.74 -52.21
C PHE A 873 3.20 -23.80 -53.27
N ILE A 874 2.15 -24.22 -53.96
CA ILE A 874 1.57 -23.50 -55.09
C ILE A 874 0.08 -23.26 -54.84
N ALA A 875 -0.27 -22.04 -54.43
CA ALA A 875 -1.63 -21.55 -54.30
C ALA A 875 -1.86 -20.39 -55.28
N SER A 876 -1.99 -20.72 -56.57
CA SER A 876 -2.14 -19.74 -57.64
C SER A 876 -3.53 -19.78 -58.25
N GLY A 877 -4.19 -18.63 -58.37
CA GLY A 877 -5.47 -18.51 -59.09
C GLY A 877 -6.72 -18.85 -58.26
N LEU A 878 -6.65 -18.72 -56.94
CA LEU A 878 -7.80 -18.92 -56.05
C LEU A 878 -8.85 -17.80 -56.24
N THR A 879 -10.13 -18.18 -56.35
CA THR A 879 -11.26 -17.23 -56.39
C THR A 879 -11.84 -16.92 -55.03
N ASP A 880 -11.80 -17.88 -54.10
CA ASP A 880 -12.22 -17.74 -52.70
C ASP A 880 -11.00 -17.55 -51.79
N PHE A 881 -11.22 -17.02 -50.58
CA PHE A 881 -10.12 -16.75 -49.65
C PHE A 881 -9.64 -18.04 -48.96
N LEU A 882 -8.33 -18.26 -48.90
CA LEU A 882 -7.70 -19.30 -48.08
C LEU A 882 -6.94 -18.62 -46.93
N ASN A 883 -7.31 -18.90 -45.69
CA ASN A 883 -6.54 -18.53 -44.51
C ASN A 883 -5.64 -19.70 -44.09
N VAL A 884 -4.33 -19.51 -44.13
CA VAL A 884 -3.35 -20.44 -43.58
C VAL A 884 -2.95 -19.94 -42.20
N GLU A 885 -3.27 -20.71 -41.18
CA GLU A 885 -2.93 -20.46 -39.79
C GLU A 885 -1.71 -21.30 -39.42
N LEU A 886 -0.60 -20.62 -39.16
CA LEU A 886 0.68 -21.22 -38.81
C LEU A 886 0.83 -21.19 -37.28
N ASN A 887 0.54 -22.33 -36.66
CA ASN A 887 0.87 -22.60 -35.27
C ASN A 887 2.26 -23.25 -35.14
N GLN A 888 2.81 -23.77 -36.26
CA GLN A 888 4.14 -24.36 -36.42
C GLN A 888 4.73 -24.10 -37.82
N ASN A 889 6.00 -24.49 -38.06
CA ASN A 889 6.72 -24.17 -39.30
C ASN A 889 6.16 -24.93 -40.52
N LEU A 890 5.90 -24.19 -41.60
CA LEU A 890 5.74 -24.74 -42.95
C LEU A 890 7.07 -24.61 -43.70
N ASN A 891 7.80 -25.72 -43.81
CA ASN A 891 9.12 -25.77 -44.44
C ASN A 891 8.99 -25.99 -45.95
N VAL A 892 9.41 -25.01 -46.75
CA VAL A 892 9.29 -25.02 -48.21
C VAL A 892 10.67 -24.97 -48.86
N SER A 893 11.09 -26.04 -49.54
CA SER A 893 12.49 -26.16 -49.97
C SER A 893 12.85 -25.46 -51.29
N GLU A 894 11.88 -25.10 -52.15
CA GLU A 894 12.14 -24.51 -53.47
C GLU A 894 11.23 -23.30 -53.79
N ALA A 895 9.92 -23.49 -53.96
CA ALA A 895 9.04 -22.43 -54.43
C ALA A 895 7.83 -22.21 -53.52
N PHE A 896 7.59 -20.96 -53.10
CA PHE A 896 6.42 -20.53 -52.35
C PHE A 896 5.60 -19.54 -53.19
N VAL A 897 4.56 -20.02 -53.86
CA VAL A 897 3.78 -19.25 -54.86
C VAL A 897 2.37 -18.99 -54.33
N LEU A 898 2.04 -17.73 -54.06
CA LEU A 898 0.75 -17.30 -53.51
C LEU A 898 0.04 -16.30 -54.44
N CYS A 899 -1.30 -16.25 -54.36
CA CYS A 899 -2.12 -15.20 -54.97
C CYS A 899 -2.78 -14.31 -53.90
N ASP A 900 -3.35 -13.16 -54.30
CA ASP A 900 -3.93 -12.14 -53.41
C ASP A 900 -5.03 -12.66 -52.45
N ASN A 901 -5.62 -13.82 -52.75
CA ASN A 901 -6.68 -14.44 -51.94
C ASN A 901 -6.15 -15.45 -50.89
N VAL A 902 -4.83 -15.49 -50.63
CA VAL A 902 -4.26 -16.27 -49.52
C VAL A 902 -3.87 -15.34 -48.38
N GLY A 903 -4.48 -15.52 -47.21
CA GLY A 903 -4.04 -14.94 -45.95
C GLY A 903 -3.14 -15.91 -45.21
N ILE A 904 -2.08 -15.41 -44.58
CA ILE A 904 -1.28 -16.17 -43.62
C ILE A 904 -1.37 -15.47 -42.26
N THR A 905 -1.70 -16.23 -41.24
CA THR A 905 -1.81 -15.78 -39.85
C THR A 905 -0.90 -16.62 -38.96
N TYR A 906 -0.33 -16.01 -37.92
CA TYR A 906 0.61 -16.65 -37.00
C TYR A 906 0.07 -16.49 -35.58
N SER A 907 0.02 -17.59 -34.83
CA SER A 907 -0.44 -17.59 -33.42
C SER A 907 0.73 -17.60 -32.43
N VAL A 908 1.90 -18.08 -32.87
CA VAL A 908 3.20 -18.05 -32.19
C VAL A 908 4.21 -17.61 -33.26
N ILE A 909 5.18 -16.74 -32.94
CA ILE A 909 6.22 -16.35 -33.92
C ILE A 909 7.07 -17.60 -34.20
N PRO A 910 6.92 -18.27 -35.36
CA PRO A 910 7.74 -19.42 -35.69
C PRO A 910 9.10 -18.90 -36.15
N ASP A 911 10.18 -19.65 -35.91
CA ASP A 911 11.45 -19.43 -36.61
C ASP A 911 11.23 -19.74 -38.11
N LEU A 912 10.75 -18.73 -38.83
CA LEU A 912 10.63 -18.71 -40.28
C LEU A 912 12.04 -18.57 -40.86
N GLU A 913 12.69 -19.71 -41.12
CA GLU A 913 13.73 -19.79 -42.15
C GLU A 913 13.13 -19.95 -43.55
#